data_AF-A0A965MWY9-F1
#
_entry.id   AF-A0A965MWY9-F1
#
_cell.length_a   1.000
_cell.length_b   1.000
_cell.length_c   1.000
_cell.angle_alpha   90.00
_cell.angle_beta   90.00
_cell.angle_gamma   90.00
#
_symmetry.space_group_name_H-M   'P 1'
#
loop_
_entity.id
_entity.type
_entity.pdbx_description
1 polymer ?
#
loop_
_entity_poly.entity_id
_entity_poly.type
_entity_poly.pdbx_seq_one_letter_code
_entity_poly.pdbx_strand_id
1 'polypeptide(L)'
;MAKSGRSSTNGKFPKLLVPGTTKVVYNDKSIVKGAYDSTRFYYRLEPFELDSLDNFHELSQRFKGELISGGIFPPINESLKIMPDYSLGFSTTAPPGGWAFYGQNSKYENKVVLSNNGLQGAGTINFSSATAVSNKLTFLPDSTIGIAKFENKEVVTGVQVPSVSAEAAYISFIPKKQVLKASSWREINLQMFNKQCEMEGTIVLSKSGMRGDGIMHFPDADLGSTNFVYTHEDIHADSSNFKMRNKFLSQGQAPVAMETKDVKADVSFKTKKGEFNSFGTKRIKFPPNQYYCTMDRFFWYMDKSDVDFEKKKSDQTTFEAGAGLDEPNFYSMHDDQDTLQFRSLYARYDLKIQTLFCNKVEYIRVGDAKIFPDSMKVVIRKDAAMDPLKNARIVAPFITKSHTFTDANISITSRKKYEGNAKYPYYDRDSTLTTLPLKSIKYLNSVTQAEGEIDQKASFKLSKEFDYYGKIKIVAASKGIFCEGSTRINHQCANFDRSWLYFKDTILAKNIQIPITDKAENDVGRRLAVGFLWKNSSYIDSVKVYPAFLSKMQGMDDQSVFRASGYVQYDPDKSIFQIGSKSQLNGDTDIGNLLTLYQETCALSGVGEISFGIDLGEVTAKSYGAIDYNKETKKISMDLTTLLKFPMQKNVFENIADGLKKLEGQKNTELKSKQHNFSKAVRFILSEEKVNDLFKDYEEEKLRRMPEALNQTIVLTGLQFDFVHFGSKTSESGFATGWVSRFRARDQDKDQNEEKLNTKNRAAIIAIEGRPVLKDVELNMVVSQSTPNSNESKLILKFQNAAEKEYLFAYELPKKDGTLEVYSNDDALKTMITEMKPDKRKEKNFSFEWAKEDVVSFVKVRLREFLNAK
;
A
#
# COMPACT_ATOMS: atom_id res chain seq x y z
N MET A 1 -103.56 62.55 3.55
CA MET A 1 -104.24 61.39 4.16
C MET A 1 -103.46 60.97 5.40
N ALA A 2 -104.13 60.94 6.56
CA ALA A 2 -103.56 60.50 7.82
C ALA A 2 -103.61 58.96 7.99
N LYS A 3 -102.84 58.49 8.99
CA LYS A 3 -102.70 57.14 9.59
C LYS A 3 -101.49 56.36 9.03
N SER A 4 -100.42 56.18 9.80
CA SER A 4 -100.44 55.48 11.09
C SER A 4 -99.50 56.08 12.17
N GLY A 5 -100.05 56.47 13.32
CA GLY A 5 -99.71 55.75 14.56
C GLY A 5 -98.73 56.29 15.62
N ARG A 6 -98.30 57.56 15.68
CA ARG A 6 -97.57 58.08 16.87
C ARG A 6 -98.32 59.21 17.58
N SER A 7 -98.85 58.91 18.78
CA SER A 7 -99.42 59.91 19.70
C SER A 7 -98.31 60.77 20.33
N SER A 8 -98.53 62.09 20.47
CA SER A 8 -97.62 63.03 21.14
C SER A 8 -97.43 62.75 22.65
N THR A 9 -98.26 61.89 23.24
CA THR A 9 -98.13 61.42 24.64
C THR A 9 -97.17 60.24 24.81
N ASN A 10 -96.69 59.63 23.70
CA ASN A 10 -95.90 58.40 23.73
C ASN A 10 -94.40 58.63 23.49
N GLY A 11 -93.88 59.85 23.69
CA GLY A 11 -92.48 60.20 23.41
C GLY A 11 -91.43 59.38 24.16
N LYS A 12 -91.85 58.70 25.24
CA LYS A 12 -90.99 57.79 26.01
C LYS A 12 -90.92 56.37 25.43
N PHE A 13 -91.77 55.98 24.48
CA PHE A 13 -91.81 54.63 23.89
C PHE A 13 -91.18 54.60 22.48
N PRO A 14 -90.51 53.51 22.08
CA PRO A 14 -90.36 52.25 22.81
C PRO A 14 -89.43 52.39 24.02
N LYS A 15 -89.82 51.71 25.11
CA LYS A 15 -89.08 51.61 26.38
C LYS A 15 -88.53 50.21 26.53
N LEU A 16 -87.33 50.10 27.11
CA LEU A 16 -86.77 48.84 27.59
C LEU A 16 -86.71 48.88 29.12
N LEU A 17 -87.52 48.05 29.78
CA LEU A 17 -87.49 47.87 31.24
C LEU A 17 -86.77 46.56 31.57
N VAL A 18 -85.69 46.65 32.34
CA VAL A 18 -84.94 45.48 32.82
C VAL A 18 -84.98 45.48 34.35
N PRO A 19 -85.97 44.80 34.97
CA PRO A 19 -86.21 44.87 36.42
C PRO A 19 -85.24 44.00 37.25
N GLY A 20 -84.51 43.08 36.61
CA GLY A 20 -83.57 42.17 37.27
C GLY A 20 -82.11 42.50 36.97
N THR A 21 -81.19 41.99 37.78
CA THR A 21 -79.75 42.10 37.51
C THR A 21 -79.38 41.32 36.25
N THR A 22 -78.64 41.95 35.34
CA THR A 22 -78.18 41.32 34.09
C THR A 22 -76.65 41.29 34.03
N LYS A 23 -76.10 40.44 33.15
CA LYS A 23 -74.64 40.29 32.97
C LYS A 23 -74.23 40.69 31.57
N VAL A 24 -73.20 41.53 31.46
CA VAL A 24 -72.44 41.72 30.23
C VAL A 24 -71.18 40.86 30.31
N VAL A 25 -70.98 40.01 29.31
CA VAL A 25 -69.89 39.02 29.27
C VAL A 25 -68.89 39.39 28.18
N TYR A 26 -67.61 39.08 28.42
CA TYR A 26 -66.49 39.41 27.53
C TYR A 26 -65.77 38.15 27.03
N ASN A 27 -66.50 37.03 26.97
CA ASN A 27 -65.99 35.69 26.62
C ASN A 27 -65.92 35.43 25.11
N ASP A 28 -66.22 36.43 24.29
CA ASP A 28 -66.14 36.32 22.84
C ASP A 28 -64.70 35.99 22.40
N LYS A 29 -64.55 35.11 21.39
CA LYS A 29 -63.24 34.69 20.89
C LYS A 29 -62.43 35.86 20.29
N SER A 30 -63.07 36.93 19.84
CA SER A 30 -62.39 38.14 19.37
C SER A 30 -61.72 38.93 20.52
N ILE A 31 -62.23 38.81 21.75
CA ILE A 31 -61.71 39.51 22.93
C ILE A 31 -60.64 38.64 23.58
N VAL A 32 -59.37 38.96 23.30
CA VAL A 32 -58.20 38.27 23.88
C VAL A 32 -58.33 36.74 23.76
N LYS A 33 -58.81 36.25 22.61
CA LYS A 33 -59.01 34.81 22.31
C LYS A 33 -59.97 34.09 23.26
N GLY A 34 -60.91 34.81 23.88
CA GLY A 34 -61.88 34.24 24.83
C GLY A 34 -61.28 33.92 26.20
N ALA A 35 -60.21 34.61 26.60
CA ALA A 35 -59.54 34.38 27.89
C ALA A 35 -60.41 34.70 29.12
N TYR A 36 -61.52 35.42 28.95
CA TYR A 36 -62.43 35.78 30.03
C TYR A 36 -63.56 34.75 30.18
N ASP A 37 -63.50 33.97 31.24
CA ASP A 37 -64.55 33.01 31.63
C ASP A 37 -65.78 33.74 32.18
N SER A 38 -66.91 33.69 31.47
CA SER A 38 -68.16 34.37 31.84
C SER A 38 -68.72 34.03 33.23
N THR A 39 -68.28 32.92 33.84
CA THR A 39 -68.68 32.56 35.21
C THR A 39 -67.97 33.39 36.28
N ARG A 40 -66.78 33.92 35.98
CA ARG A 40 -65.90 34.62 36.93
C ARG A 40 -65.50 36.02 36.47
N PHE A 41 -65.57 36.32 35.17
CA PHE A 41 -65.28 37.62 34.59
C PHE A 41 -66.52 38.13 33.83
N TYR A 42 -67.25 39.07 34.43
CA TYR A 42 -68.44 39.68 33.86
C TYR A 42 -68.74 41.02 34.53
N TYR A 43 -69.46 41.89 33.84
CA TYR A 43 -70.02 43.09 34.44
C TYR A 43 -71.46 42.83 34.89
N ARG A 44 -71.76 43.10 36.17
CA ARG A 44 -73.09 42.95 36.77
C ARG A 44 -73.83 44.28 36.69
N LEU A 45 -74.86 44.35 35.86
CA LEU A 45 -75.73 45.51 35.71
C LEU A 45 -76.79 45.56 36.82
N GLU A 46 -77.00 46.74 37.38
CA GLU A 46 -78.17 47.06 38.19
C GLU A 46 -79.44 47.13 37.31
N PRO A 47 -80.65 46.93 37.87
CA PRO A 47 -81.90 47.17 37.15
C PRO A 47 -81.94 48.57 36.52
N PHE A 48 -82.38 48.67 35.26
CA PHE A 48 -82.43 49.94 34.53
C PHE A 48 -83.65 50.05 33.61
N GLU A 49 -84.04 51.29 33.33
CA GLU A 49 -85.07 51.65 32.35
C GLU A 49 -84.43 52.54 31.28
N LEU A 50 -84.60 52.18 30.00
CA LEU A 50 -84.30 53.05 28.87
C LEU A 50 -85.61 53.53 28.26
N ASP A 51 -85.79 54.84 28.16
CA ASP A 51 -86.89 55.44 27.44
C ASP A 51 -86.43 56.06 26.11
N SER A 52 -87.38 56.31 25.21
CA SER A 52 -87.17 57.05 23.97
C SER A 52 -86.12 56.43 23.03
N LEU A 53 -86.15 55.11 22.84
CA LEU A 53 -85.18 54.36 22.00
C LEU A 53 -85.12 54.82 20.54
N ASP A 54 -86.13 55.56 20.03
CA ASP A 54 -86.13 56.14 18.69
C ASP A 54 -85.20 57.36 18.52
N ASN A 55 -84.81 58.00 19.62
CA ASN A 55 -83.97 59.21 19.63
C ASN A 55 -82.75 59.01 20.55
N PHE A 56 -82.19 57.80 20.50
CA PHE A 56 -81.12 57.31 21.36
C PHE A 56 -79.81 58.09 21.13
N HIS A 57 -79.27 58.71 22.18
CA HIS A 57 -77.99 59.43 22.11
C HIS A 57 -76.87 58.59 22.74
N GLU A 58 -76.13 57.87 21.92
CA GLU A 58 -75.14 56.86 22.33
C GLU A 58 -74.12 57.36 23.38
N LEU A 59 -73.65 58.60 23.24
CA LEU A 59 -72.60 59.17 24.10
C LEU A 59 -73.04 59.44 25.55
N SER A 60 -74.33 59.64 25.81
CA SER A 60 -74.87 59.92 27.16
C SER A 60 -75.27 58.65 27.92
N GLN A 61 -75.34 57.50 27.23
CA GLN A 61 -75.80 56.26 27.84
C GLN A 61 -74.81 55.72 28.87
N ARG A 62 -75.28 55.50 30.10
CA ARG A 62 -74.52 54.90 31.20
C ARG A 62 -75.33 53.83 31.88
N PHE A 63 -74.73 52.66 32.10
CA PHE A 63 -75.36 51.57 32.85
C PHE A 63 -74.62 51.36 34.17
N LYS A 64 -75.35 51.49 35.28
CA LYS A 64 -74.78 51.31 36.62
C LYS A 64 -74.57 49.82 36.94
N GLY A 65 -73.57 49.56 37.76
CA GLY A 65 -73.21 48.21 38.18
C GLY A 65 -71.75 48.12 38.56
N GLU A 66 -71.21 46.90 38.49
CA GLU A 66 -69.83 46.62 38.88
C GLU A 66 -69.16 45.55 38.00
N LEU A 67 -67.85 45.64 37.85
CA LEU A 67 -67.05 44.59 37.22
C LEU A 67 -66.64 43.53 38.25
N ILE A 68 -67.06 42.28 38.02
CA ILE A 68 -66.50 41.10 38.68
C ILE A 68 -65.35 40.61 37.80
N SER A 69 -64.10 40.82 38.22
CA SER A 69 -62.90 40.64 37.38
C SER A 69 -62.16 39.32 37.61
N GLY A 70 -62.81 38.29 38.16
CA GLY A 70 -62.21 36.96 38.31
C GLY A 70 -61.00 36.87 39.24
N GLY A 71 -60.83 37.85 40.15
CA GLY A 71 -59.71 37.92 41.09
C GLY A 71 -58.53 38.78 40.63
N ILE A 72 -58.65 39.49 39.51
CA ILE A 72 -57.65 40.48 39.06
C ILE A 72 -57.67 41.69 40.00
N PHE A 73 -58.84 42.30 40.16
CA PHE A 73 -59.13 43.43 41.05
C PHE A 73 -60.35 43.10 41.94
N PRO A 74 -60.51 43.77 43.10
CA PRO A 74 -61.79 43.85 43.80
C PRO A 74 -62.91 44.34 42.86
N PRO A 75 -64.19 44.11 43.19
CA PRO A 75 -65.30 44.62 42.38
C PRO A 75 -65.15 46.12 42.08
N ILE A 76 -65.21 46.50 40.80
CA ILE A 76 -65.03 47.89 40.36
C ILE A 76 -66.39 48.50 40.06
N ASN A 77 -66.81 49.46 40.89
CA ASN A 77 -68.07 50.18 40.76
C ASN A 77 -67.93 51.39 39.81
N GLU A 78 -67.81 51.13 38.50
CA GLU A 78 -67.73 52.15 37.46
C GLU A 78 -68.80 51.89 36.41
N SER A 79 -69.59 52.91 36.01
CA SER A 79 -70.69 52.71 35.06
C SER A 79 -70.19 52.32 33.66
N LEU A 80 -70.82 51.31 33.04
CA LEU A 80 -70.58 50.96 31.64
C LEU A 80 -71.05 52.07 30.70
N LYS A 81 -70.30 52.28 29.63
CA LYS A 81 -70.61 53.19 28.52
C LYS A 81 -70.24 52.52 27.19
N ILE A 82 -70.75 53.08 26.10
CA ILE A 82 -70.28 52.73 24.76
C ILE A 82 -68.88 53.35 24.58
N MET A 83 -67.89 52.50 24.32
CA MET A 83 -66.49 52.87 24.11
C MET A 83 -66.24 53.20 22.62
N PRO A 84 -65.12 53.82 22.24
CA PRO A 84 -64.84 54.16 20.83
C PRO A 84 -64.80 52.97 19.86
N ASP A 85 -64.59 51.75 20.37
CA ASP A 85 -64.65 50.50 19.63
C ASP A 85 -66.06 49.86 19.63
N TYR A 86 -67.09 50.65 19.96
CA TYR A 86 -68.48 50.25 20.15
C TYR A 86 -68.69 49.12 21.19
N SER A 87 -67.70 48.83 22.02
CA SER A 87 -67.86 47.89 23.13
C SER A 87 -68.60 48.53 24.30
N LEU A 88 -69.37 47.72 25.04
CA LEU A 88 -69.82 48.11 26.36
C LEU A 88 -68.66 47.97 27.33
N GLY A 89 -68.11 49.08 27.80
CA GLY A 89 -66.90 49.09 28.62
C GLY A 89 -66.85 50.29 29.56
N PHE A 90 -65.72 50.48 30.24
CA PHE A 90 -65.52 51.66 31.08
C PHE A 90 -64.04 52.07 31.11
N SER A 91 -63.78 53.22 31.68
CA SER A 91 -62.43 53.74 31.89
C SER A 91 -62.40 54.47 33.23
N THR A 92 -61.68 53.95 34.20
CA THR A 92 -61.60 54.52 35.56
C THR A 92 -60.18 54.49 36.09
N THR A 93 -59.90 55.34 37.06
CA THR A 93 -58.58 55.46 37.70
C THR A 93 -58.68 54.87 39.10
N ALA A 94 -57.68 54.08 39.50
CA ALA A 94 -57.66 53.52 40.84
C ALA A 94 -57.67 54.64 41.91
N PRO A 95 -58.34 54.43 43.06
CA PRO A 95 -58.39 55.41 44.14
C PRO A 95 -57.03 55.62 44.80
N PRO A 96 -56.83 56.70 45.59
CA PRO A 96 -55.62 56.88 46.39
C PRO A 96 -55.32 55.64 47.25
N GLY A 97 -54.14 55.04 47.07
CA GLY A 97 -53.75 53.79 47.72
C GLY A 97 -54.05 52.51 46.93
N GLY A 98 -54.60 52.62 45.71
CA GLY A 98 -54.68 51.57 44.68
C GLY A 98 -55.69 50.46 44.92
N TRP A 99 -55.97 49.67 43.88
CA TRP A 99 -56.69 48.40 44.00
C TRP A 99 -55.74 47.25 44.34
N ALA A 100 -56.19 46.32 45.18
CA ALA A 100 -55.52 45.03 45.34
C ALA A 100 -55.43 44.32 43.97
N PHE A 101 -54.27 43.76 43.64
CA PHE A 101 -53.96 43.22 42.32
C PHE A 101 -53.50 41.75 42.44
N TYR A 102 -54.29 40.81 41.90
CA TYR A 102 -54.11 39.35 42.05
C TYR A 102 -53.89 38.87 43.51
N GLY A 103 -54.60 39.46 44.46
CA GLY A 103 -54.50 39.15 45.89
C GLY A 103 -54.18 40.40 46.72
N GLN A 104 -53.91 40.22 48.02
CA GLN A 104 -53.76 41.35 48.96
C GLN A 104 -52.36 42.01 48.97
N ASN A 105 -51.37 41.41 48.30
CA ASN A 105 -49.96 41.78 48.47
C ASN A 105 -49.42 42.72 47.37
N SER A 106 -50.26 43.21 46.47
CA SER A 106 -49.86 44.12 45.39
C SER A 106 -50.95 45.14 45.11
N LYS A 107 -50.55 46.38 44.82
CA LYS A 107 -51.46 47.50 44.60
C LYS A 107 -51.30 48.03 43.18
N TYR A 108 -52.42 48.35 42.53
CA TYR A 108 -52.48 48.96 41.21
C TYR A 108 -53.12 50.35 41.31
N GLU A 109 -52.39 51.37 40.88
CA GLU A 109 -52.73 52.79 41.15
C GLU A 109 -53.07 53.59 39.87
N ASN A 110 -53.03 52.94 38.71
CA ASN A 110 -53.18 53.61 37.43
C ASN A 110 -54.61 53.49 36.87
N LYS A 111 -54.78 54.01 35.66
CA LYS A 111 -56.02 53.90 34.88
C LYS A 111 -56.23 52.46 34.37
N VAL A 112 -57.47 51.97 34.46
CA VAL A 112 -57.94 50.73 33.85
C VAL A 112 -59.04 51.03 32.85
N VAL A 113 -59.01 50.33 31.72
CA VAL A 113 -59.97 50.43 30.64
C VAL A 113 -60.47 49.03 30.31
N LEU A 114 -61.79 48.84 30.28
CA LEU A 114 -62.42 47.64 29.77
C LEU A 114 -63.03 47.95 28.40
N SER A 115 -62.69 47.16 27.37
CA SER A 115 -63.26 47.29 26.02
C SER A 115 -63.23 45.93 25.28
N ASN A 116 -63.52 45.89 23.98
CA ASN A 116 -63.34 44.68 23.15
C ASN A 116 -61.86 44.24 23.05
N ASN A 117 -60.91 45.07 23.50
CA ASN A 117 -59.50 44.69 23.65
C ASN A 117 -59.19 44.00 24.99
N GLY A 118 -60.21 43.77 25.82
CA GLY A 118 -60.09 43.21 27.17
C GLY A 118 -59.87 44.28 28.24
N LEU A 119 -59.52 43.83 29.46
CA LEU A 119 -59.19 44.68 30.58
C LEU A 119 -57.73 45.14 30.47
N GLN A 120 -57.52 46.42 30.19
CA GLN A 120 -56.21 47.00 29.92
C GLN A 120 -55.85 48.11 30.89
N GLY A 121 -54.55 48.37 31.07
CA GLY A 121 -54.09 49.50 31.85
C GLY A 121 -52.57 49.67 31.86
N ALA A 122 -52.12 50.86 32.27
CA ALA A 122 -50.70 51.16 32.43
C ALA A 122 -50.21 50.69 33.79
N GLY A 123 -49.01 50.10 33.90
CA GLY A 123 -48.54 49.60 35.18
C GLY A 123 -47.09 49.17 35.20
N THR A 124 -46.59 49.02 36.42
CA THR A 124 -45.28 48.46 36.71
C THR A 124 -45.46 47.12 37.41
N ILE A 125 -44.86 46.06 36.86
CA ILE A 125 -44.79 44.74 37.47
C ILE A 125 -43.43 44.60 38.13
N ASN A 126 -43.40 44.49 39.46
CA ASN A 126 -42.20 44.17 40.22
C ASN A 126 -42.25 42.70 40.66
N PHE A 127 -41.23 41.93 40.33
CA PHE A 127 -41.12 40.53 40.75
C PHE A 127 -39.66 40.16 41.03
N SER A 128 -39.35 39.85 42.29
CA SER A 128 -37.99 39.56 42.74
C SER A 128 -37.04 40.72 42.41
N SER A 129 -36.08 40.50 41.50
CA SER A 129 -35.10 41.49 41.03
C SER A 129 -35.52 42.18 39.72
N ALA A 130 -36.69 41.85 39.16
CA ALA A 130 -37.16 42.35 37.89
C ALA A 130 -38.28 43.38 38.00
N THR A 131 -38.25 44.35 37.10
CA THR A 131 -39.21 45.43 36.93
C THR A 131 -39.63 45.49 35.46
N ALA A 132 -40.93 45.50 35.20
CA ALA A 132 -41.49 45.67 33.86
C ALA A 132 -42.49 46.84 33.82
N VAL A 133 -42.20 47.88 33.04
CA VAL A 133 -43.01 49.10 32.94
C VAL A 133 -43.71 49.15 31.58
N SER A 134 -45.03 49.26 31.57
CA SER A 134 -45.82 49.33 30.34
C SER A 134 -46.97 50.30 30.44
N ASN A 135 -47.28 50.96 29.32
CA ASN A 135 -48.46 51.82 29.18
C ASN A 135 -49.72 51.03 28.78
N LYS A 136 -49.58 49.74 28.41
CA LYS A 136 -50.67 48.91 27.88
C LYS A 136 -50.46 47.43 28.24
N LEU A 137 -50.70 47.10 29.50
CA LEU A 137 -50.85 45.72 29.97
C LEU A 137 -52.29 45.26 29.75
N THR A 138 -52.48 43.97 29.51
CA THR A 138 -53.77 43.28 29.50
C THR A 138 -53.81 42.33 30.68
N PHE A 139 -54.85 42.47 31.51
CA PHE A 139 -55.04 41.70 32.73
C PHE A 139 -56.01 40.54 32.46
N LEU A 140 -55.55 39.31 32.69
CA LEU A 140 -56.33 38.09 32.53
C LEU A 140 -56.56 37.46 33.91
N PRO A 141 -57.60 36.65 34.13
CA PRO A 141 -57.88 36.09 35.46
C PRO A 141 -56.71 35.36 36.15
N ASP A 142 -55.74 34.85 35.39
CA ASP A 142 -54.59 34.10 35.89
C ASP A 142 -53.22 34.75 35.61
N SER A 143 -53.16 35.78 34.76
CA SER A 143 -51.92 36.30 34.23
C SER A 143 -52.03 37.72 33.67
N THR A 144 -50.92 38.45 33.67
CA THR A 144 -50.82 39.75 33.00
C THR A 144 -49.85 39.67 31.85
N ILE A 145 -50.29 40.12 30.67
CA ILE A 145 -49.49 40.11 29.46
C ILE A 145 -49.39 41.51 28.86
N GLY A 146 -48.31 41.79 28.13
CA GLY A 146 -48.18 43.05 27.39
C GLY A 146 -46.76 43.34 26.97
N ILE A 147 -46.59 44.41 26.19
CA ILE A 147 -45.27 44.91 25.83
C ILE A 147 -44.81 45.90 26.89
N ALA A 148 -43.65 45.64 27.50
CA ALA A 148 -43.10 46.48 28.56
C ALA A 148 -41.62 46.75 28.32
N LYS A 149 -41.13 47.89 28.81
CA LYS A 149 -39.71 48.07 29.10
C LYS A 149 -39.36 47.15 30.26
N PHE A 150 -38.41 46.26 30.08
CA PHE A 150 -38.05 45.22 31.03
C PHE A 150 -36.63 45.41 31.55
N GLU A 151 -36.46 45.24 32.85
CA GLU A 151 -35.17 45.26 33.51
C GLU A 151 -35.14 44.20 34.61
N ASN A 152 -34.10 43.36 34.64
CA ASN A 152 -33.76 42.51 35.78
C ASN A 152 -32.40 42.94 36.31
N LYS A 153 -32.32 43.27 37.59
CA LYS A 153 -31.05 43.56 38.26
C LYS A 153 -30.33 42.25 38.60
N GLU A 154 -29.02 42.25 38.45
CA GLU A 154 -28.20 41.09 38.83
C GLU A 154 -28.30 40.81 40.33
N VAL A 155 -28.24 39.52 40.70
CA VAL A 155 -28.21 39.07 42.09
C VAL A 155 -27.04 38.12 42.25
N VAL A 156 -26.08 38.48 43.12
CA VAL A 156 -24.83 37.73 43.31
C VAL A 156 -24.86 36.76 44.50
N THR A 157 -25.79 36.93 45.44
CA THR A 157 -25.93 36.08 46.64
C THR A 157 -27.27 35.33 46.65
N GLY A 158 -27.27 34.10 47.16
CA GLY A 158 -28.47 33.25 47.18
C GLY A 158 -28.81 32.71 45.79
N VAL A 159 -30.06 32.91 45.35
CA VAL A 159 -30.51 32.51 44.01
C VAL A 159 -30.00 33.52 42.98
N GLN A 160 -28.86 33.20 42.37
CA GLN A 160 -28.18 34.10 41.46
C GLN A 160 -28.91 34.23 40.12
N VAL A 161 -28.99 35.45 39.60
CA VAL A 161 -29.57 35.76 38.29
C VAL A 161 -28.79 36.88 37.60
N PRO A 162 -28.71 36.89 36.26
CA PRO A 162 -27.93 37.89 35.53
C PRO A 162 -28.69 39.19 35.36
N SER A 163 -27.98 40.27 35.03
CA SER A 163 -28.65 41.49 34.57
C SER A 163 -29.29 41.25 33.20
N VAL A 164 -30.52 41.74 33.02
CA VAL A 164 -31.24 41.67 31.73
C VAL A 164 -31.94 43.00 31.49
N SER A 165 -31.91 43.51 30.26
CA SER A 165 -32.64 44.73 29.90
C SER A 165 -33.19 44.67 28.47
N ALA A 166 -34.36 45.27 28.25
CA ALA A 166 -34.94 45.45 26.93
C ALA A 166 -35.85 46.69 26.93
N GLU A 167 -35.72 47.53 25.90
CA GLU A 167 -36.61 48.71 25.72
C GLU A 167 -38.05 48.29 25.41
N ALA A 168 -38.23 47.12 24.80
CA ALA A 168 -39.52 46.47 24.65
C ALA A 168 -39.36 44.95 24.67
N ALA A 169 -40.05 44.28 25.60
CA ALA A 169 -40.17 42.84 25.69
C ALA A 169 -41.64 42.44 25.84
N TYR A 170 -42.02 41.28 25.30
CA TYR A 170 -43.32 40.69 25.59
C TYR A 170 -43.26 40.03 26.96
N ILE A 171 -44.03 40.57 27.90
CA ILE A 171 -44.08 40.10 29.27
C ILE A 171 -45.28 39.19 29.48
N SER A 172 -45.09 38.13 30.26
CA SER A 172 -46.17 37.33 30.82
C SER A 172 -45.88 37.06 32.30
N PHE A 173 -46.64 37.72 33.18
CA PHE A 173 -46.57 37.52 34.61
C PHE A 173 -47.68 36.58 35.06
N ILE A 174 -47.34 35.51 35.78
CA ILE A 174 -48.27 34.51 36.29
C ILE A 174 -48.15 34.48 37.82
N PRO A 175 -48.89 35.34 38.54
CA PRO A 175 -48.70 35.55 39.99
C PRO A 175 -48.83 34.27 40.81
N LYS A 176 -49.85 33.45 40.55
CA LYS A 176 -50.10 32.18 41.29
C LYS A 176 -48.96 31.19 41.16
N LYS A 177 -48.23 31.21 40.04
CA LYS A 177 -47.05 30.37 39.81
C LYS A 177 -45.74 31.04 40.23
N GLN A 178 -45.77 32.33 40.59
CA GLN A 178 -44.59 33.14 40.92
C GLN A 178 -43.55 33.08 39.79
N VAL A 179 -44.03 33.34 38.56
CA VAL A 179 -43.22 33.32 37.34
C VAL A 179 -43.42 34.62 36.59
N LEU A 180 -42.33 35.27 36.20
CA LEU A 180 -42.29 36.37 35.25
C LEU A 180 -41.52 35.93 34.01
N LYS A 181 -42.18 35.95 32.85
CA LYS A 181 -41.54 35.69 31.55
C LYS A 181 -41.29 37.00 30.82
N ALA A 182 -40.13 37.11 30.19
CA ALA A 182 -39.83 38.17 29.25
C ALA A 182 -39.32 37.55 27.95
N SER A 183 -39.95 37.89 26.83
CA SER A 183 -39.59 37.42 25.50
C SER A 183 -39.13 38.58 24.63
N SER A 184 -38.18 38.32 23.73
CA SER A 184 -37.81 39.25 22.66
C SER A 184 -39.05 39.64 21.86
N TRP A 185 -39.08 40.89 21.38
CA TRP A 185 -40.23 41.44 20.67
C TRP A 185 -39.78 42.11 19.38
N ARG A 186 -40.24 41.57 18.24
CA ARG A 186 -39.79 41.99 16.91
C ARG A 186 -38.26 41.87 16.81
N GLU A 187 -37.56 42.93 16.45
CA GLU A 187 -36.11 42.98 16.31
C GLU A 187 -35.39 43.41 17.60
N ILE A 188 -36.10 43.44 18.73
CA ILE A 188 -35.53 43.84 20.04
C ILE A 188 -35.23 42.59 20.86
N ASN A 189 -33.95 42.26 20.96
CA ASN A 189 -33.42 41.20 21.81
C ASN A 189 -33.28 41.65 23.27
N LEU A 190 -33.19 40.66 24.17
CA LEU A 190 -32.91 40.91 25.59
C LEU A 190 -31.40 41.08 25.79
N GLN A 191 -30.94 42.24 26.22
CA GLN A 191 -29.54 42.50 26.54
C GLN A 191 -29.21 41.85 27.89
N MET A 192 -28.28 40.90 27.93
CA MET A 192 -27.94 40.13 29.14
C MET A 192 -26.49 40.38 29.59
N PHE A 193 -26.19 40.05 30.85
CA PHE A 193 -24.84 40.07 31.43
C PHE A 193 -24.12 41.42 31.19
N ASN A 194 -24.78 42.52 31.53
CA ASN A 194 -24.26 43.87 31.37
C ASN A 194 -23.93 44.21 29.91
N LYS A 195 -24.80 43.80 28.97
CA LYS A 195 -24.69 44.01 27.51
C LYS A 195 -23.52 43.27 26.84
N GLN A 196 -23.03 42.20 27.46
CA GLN A 196 -21.98 41.35 26.86
C GLN A 196 -22.53 40.36 25.83
N CYS A 197 -23.82 40.04 25.90
CA CYS A 197 -24.52 39.24 24.91
C CYS A 197 -26.01 39.63 24.84
N GLU A 198 -26.67 39.17 23.79
CA GLU A 198 -28.11 39.36 23.59
C GLU A 198 -28.82 38.01 23.53
N MET A 199 -30.08 37.96 23.95
CA MET A 199 -30.92 36.79 23.83
C MET A 199 -32.12 37.06 22.93
N GLU A 200 -32.19 36.32 21.83
CA GLU A 200 -33.39 36.16 21.02
C GLU A 200 -34.16 34.94 21.54
N GLY A 201 -35.27 35.18 22.25
CA GLY A 201 -36.03 34.11 22.87
C GLY A 201 -36.78 34.56 24.12
N THR A 202 -37.02 33.63 25.05
CA THR A 202 -37.76 33.88 26.29
C THR A 202 -36.93 33.52 27.51
N ILE A 203 -36.80 34.46 28.45
CA ILE A 203 -36.38 34.16 29.83
C ILE A 203 -37.56 33.96 30.75
N VAL A 204 -37.36 33.12 31.76
CA VAL A 204 -38.33 32.80 32.80
C VAL A 204 -37.67 33.02 34.16
N LEU A 205 -38.08 34.07 34.86
CA LEU A 205 -37.66 34.36 36.21
C LEU A 205 -38.65 33.73 37.21
N SER A 206 -38.12 32.99 38.17
CA SER A 206 -38.86 32.32 39.24
C SER A 206 -38.10 32.41 40.56
N LYS A 207 -38.70 31.97 41.66
CA LYS A 207 -38.01 31.85 42.96
C LYS A 207 -36.80 30.90 42.94
N SER A 208 -36.76 29.95 42.00
CA SER A 208 -35.64 29.00 41.85
C SER A 208 -34.48 29.54 41.00
N GLY A 209 -34.63 30.71 40.39
CA GLY A 209 -33.65 31.32 39.50
C GLY A 209 -34.23 31.63 38.12
N MET A 210 -33.32 31.88 37.17
CA MET A 210 -33.67 32.27 35.80
C MET A 210 -33.31 31.14 34.82
N ARG A 211 -34.27 30.83 33.92
CA ARG A 211 -34.08 29.93 32.78
C ARG A 211 -34.33 30.64 31.47
N GLY A 212 -33.83 30.09 30.36
CA GLY A 212 -34.01 30.64 29.03
C GLY A 212 -34.29 29.60 27.96
N ASP A 213 -35.02 30.00 26.92
CA ASP A 213 -35.27 29.23 25.70
C ASP A 213 -35.05 30.17 24.51
N GLY A 214 -34.10 29.84 23.63
CA GLY A 214 -33.79 30.65 22.46
C GLY A 214 -32.31 30.59 22.02
N ILE A 215 -31.83 31.70 21.45
CA ILE A 215 -30.47 31.87 20.95
C ILE A 215 -29.80 33.02 21.69
N MET A 216 -28.64 32.74 22.28
CA MET A 216 -27.73 33.72 22.85
C MET A 216 -26.76 34.17 21.75
N HIS A 217 -26.82 35.44 21.39
CA HIS A 217 -25.90 36.10 20.46
C HIS A 217 -24.75 36.74 21.24
N PHE A 218 -23.56 36.18 21.05
CA PHE A 218 -22.30 36.78 21.46
C PHE A 218 -21.72 37.57 20.28
N PRO A 219 -20.75 38.48 20.50
CA PRO A 219 -20.11 39.21 19.40
C PRO A 219 -19.51 38.31 18.30
N ASP A 220 -19.10 37.08 18.65
CA ASP A 220 -18.32 36.17 17.78
C ASP A 220 -18.98 34.81 17.58
N ALA A 221 -20.10 34.54 18.26
CA ALA A 221 -20.71 33.23 18.30
C ALA A 221 -22.20 33.28 18.62
N ASP A 222 -22.92 32.25 18.21
CA ASP A 222 -24.32 32.03 18.57
C ASP A 222 -24.42 30.70 19.34
N LEU A 223 -25.11 30.72 20.48
CA LEU A 223 -25.39 29.55 21.31
C LEU A 223 -26.91 29.37 21.44
N GLY A 224 -27.45 28.29 20.89
CA GLY A 224 -28.89 28.00 20.95
C GLY A 224 -29.20 26.83 21.89
N SER A 225 -30.24 26.95 22.71
CA SER A 225 -30.77 25.89 23.57
C SER A 225 -32.25 26.12 23.87
N THR A 226 -32.99 25.03 24.10
CA THR A 226 -34.37 25.10 24.60
C THR A 226 -34.45 25.23 26.12
N ASN A 227 -33.32 25.05 26.82
CA ASN A 227 -33.23 25.13 28.27
C ASN A 227 -31.83 25.61 28.70
N PHE A 228 -31.70 26.92 28.86
CA PHE A 228 -30.60 27.56 29.56
C PHE A 228 -30.92 27.68 31.05
N VAL A 229 -29.90 27.51 31.89
CA VAL A 229 -29.90 27.87 33.30
C VAL A 229 -28.84 28.94 33.50
N TYR A 230 -29.25 30.07 34.09
CA TYR A 230 -28.37 31.21 34.28
C TYR A 230 -28.00 31.39 35.75
N THR A 231 -26.73 31.71 36.01
CA THR A 231 -26.30 32.37 37.25
C THR A 231 -26.13 33.88 36.97
N HIS A 232 -25.53 34.63 37.89
CA HIS A 232 -25.19 36.03 37.61
C HIS A 232 -24.08 36.19 36.55
N GLU A 233 -23.23 35.18 36.35
CA GLU A 233 -22.05 35.24 35.47
C GLU A 233 -21.86 34.02 34.54
N ASP A 234 -22.73 33.01 34.64
CA ASP A 234 -22.60 31.76 33.88
C ASP A 234 -23.90 31.37 33.16
N ILE A 235 -23.73 30.64 32.05
CA ILE A 235 -24.78 30.04 31.24
C ILE A 235 -24.52 28.54 31.18
N HIS A 236 -25.49 27.73 31.59
CA HIS A 236 -25.45 26.28 31.51
C HIS A 236 -26.55 25.77 30.57
N ALA A 237 -26.23 24.77 29.76
CA ALA A 237 -27.21 24.03 28.95
C ALA A 237 -26.77 22.58 28.79
N ASP A 238 -27.67 21.63 29.06
CA ASP A 238 -27.39 20.19 28.88
C ASP A 238 -27.36 19.78 27.40
N SER A 239 -28.06 20.50 26.54
CA SER A 239 -28.06 20.31 25.09
C SER A 239 -28.13 21.66 24.39
N SER A 240 -27.14 21.95 23.56
CA SER A 240 -27.04 23.23 22.86
C SER A 240 -26.40 23.08 21.48
N ASN A 241 -26.67 24.07 20.61
CA ASN A 241 -26.04 24.22 19.31
C ASN A 241 -25.12 25.42 19.36
N PHE A 242 -23.86 25.25 18.96
CA PHE A 242 -22.87 26.31 18.96
C PHE A 242 -22.40 26.60 17.54
N LYS A 243 -22.40 27.88 17.16
CA LYS A 243 -21.88 28.36 15.87
C LYS A 243 -20.94 29.52 16.12
N MET A 244 -19.72 29.44 15.58
CA MET A 244 -18.75 30.51 15.65
C MET A 244 -18.70 31.27 14.32
N ARG A 245 -18.85 32.60 14.39
CA ARG A 245 -18.86 33.47 13.22
C ARG A 245 -17.45 33.62 12.66
N ASN A 246 -17.36 33.63 11.34
CA ASN A 246 -16.11 33.91 10.66
C ASN A 246 -15.90 35.41 10.56
N LYS A 247 -15.10 36.00 11.47
CA LYS A 247 -14.78 37.44 11.43
C LYS A 247 -13.79 37.84 10.34
N PHE A 248 -13.09 36.86 9.76
CA PHE A 248 -12.03 37.07 8.77
C PHE A 248 -12.47 36.63 7.38
N LEU A 249 -13.72 36.99 7.02
CA LEU A 249 -14.33 36.65 5.74
C LEU A 249 -13.58 37.31 4.58
N SER A 250 -13.16 36.49 3.62
CA SER A 250 -12.80 36.92 2.27
C SER A 250 -13.93 36.58 1.30
N GLN A 251 -14.00 37.24 0.14
CA GLN A 251 -15.05 37.01 -0.87
C GLN A 251 -15.13 35.50 -1.24
N GLY A 252 -16.31 34.90 -1.09
CA GLY A 252 -16.56 33.48 -1.39
C GLY A 252 -16.38 32.47 -0.23
N GLN A 253 -16.00 32.92 0.98
CA GLN A 253 -15.83 32.02 2.13
C GLN A 253 -17.12 31.78 2.92
N ALA A 254 -17.16 30.65 3.64
CA ALA A 254 -18.27 30.31 4.53
C ALA A 254 -18.39 31.33 5.70
N PRO A 255 -19.62 31.81 6.01
CA PRO A 255 -19.87 32.76 7.11
C PRO A 255 -19.63 32.17 8.50
N VAL A 256 -19.56 30.84 8.60
CA VAL A 256 -19.36 30.10 9.84
C VAL A 256 -17.97 29.48 9.83
N ALA A 257 -17.18 29.76 10.86
CA ALA A 257 -15.83 29.22 11.03
C ALA A 257 -15.86 27.81 11.65
N MET A 258 -16.78 27.59 12.59
CA MET A 258 -16.98 26.32 13.29
C MET A 258 -18.44 26.15 13.69
N GLU A 259 -18.98 24.94 13.58
CA GLU A 259 -20.30 24.61 14.13
C GLU A 259 -20.37 23.22 14.77
N THR A 260 -21.22 23.09 15.78
CA THR A 260 -21.57 21.81 16.39
C THR A 260 -22.99 21.81 16.94
N LYS A 261 -23.56 20.63 17.15
CA LYS A 261 -24.94 20.42 17.61
C LYS A 261 -25.01 19.42 18.75
N ASP A 262 -26.01 19.60 19.60
CA ASP A 262 -26.32 18.75 20.76
C ASP A 262 -25.14 18.55 21.72
N VAL A 263 -24.47 19.65 22.09
CA VAL A 263 -23.37 19.64 23.06
C VAL A 263 -23.81 20.24 24.39
N LYS A 264 -23.29 19.70 25.50
CA LYS A 264 -23.44 20.37 26.79
C LYS A 264 -22.56 21.62 26.79
N ALA A 265 -23.08 22.75 27.27
CA ALA A 265 -22.37 24.02 27.31
C ALA A 265 -22.32 24.58 28.73
N ASP A 266 -21.13 25.01 29.13
CA ASP A 266 -20.84 25.71 30.36
C ASP A 266 -20.03 26.97 29.99
N VAL A 267 -20.69 28.13 29.96
CA VAL A 267 -20.09 29.41 29.53
C VAL A 267 -20.00 30.36 30.71
N SER A 268 -18.82 30.91 30.97
CA SER A 268 -18.58 31.79 32.11
C SER A 268 -17.99 33.14 31.66
N PHE A 269 -18.64 34.24 32.00
CA PHE A 269 -18.18 35.60 31.71
C PHE A 269 -17.03 36.03 32.63
N LYS A 270 -16.89 35.41 33.81
CA LYS A 270 -15.77 35.62 34.72
C LYS A 270 -14.44 35.14 34.16
N THR A 271 -14.44 33.91 33.65
CA THR A 271 -13.24 33.30 33.04
C THR A 271 -13.15 33.59 31.55
N LYS A 272 -14.20 34.20 30.96
CA LYS A 272 -14.35 34.47 29.54
C LYS A 272 -14.12 33.23 28.67
N LYS A 273 -14.66 32.12 29.14
CA LYS A 273 -14.44 30.79 28.59
C LYS A 273 -15.77 30.06 28.43
N GLY A 274 -15.99 29.50 27.25
CA GLY A 274 -17.01 28.50 26.98
C GLY A 274 -16.39 27.12 26.94
N GLU A 275 -16.87 26.22 27.78
CA GLU A 275 -16.56 24.82 27.76
C GLU A 275 -17.73 24.05 27.16
N PHE A 276 -17.41 23.16 26.23
CA PHE A 276 -18.41 22.37 25.54
C PHE A 276 -18.02 20.90 25.61
N ASN A 277 -18.92 20.07 26.12
CA ASN A 277 -18.73 18.63 26.25
C ASN A 277 -19.63 17.92 25.23
N SER A 278 -18.98 17.17 24.35
CA SER A 278 -19.57 16.28 23.35
C SER A 278 -19.25 14.88 23.84
N PHE A 279 -20.23 13.98 23.99
CA PHE A 279 -19.96 12.61 24.45
C PHE A 279 -19.27 11.75 23.35
N GLY A 280 -18.19 12.27 22.73
CA GLY A 280 -17.33 11.64 21.73
C GLY A 280 -17.96 11.37 20.36
N THR A 281 -19.27 11.49 20.22
CA THR A 281 -20.04 11.12 19.01
C THR A 281 -20.50 12.31 18.19
N LYS A 282 -20.48 13.53 18.75
CA LYS A 282 -21.01 14.71 18.08
C LYS A 282 -19.98 15.28 17.11
N ARG A 283 -20.47 15.66 15.93
CA ARG A 283 -19.63 16.24 14.88
C ARG A 283 -19.40 17.71 15.14
N ILE A 284 -18.13 18.10 15.11
CA ILE A 284 -17.69 19.49 15.07
C ILE A 284 -17.18 19.74 13.67
N LYS A 285 -17.80 20.67 12.94
CA LYS A 285 -17.45 20.97 11.56
C LYS A 285 -16.64 22.25 11.48
N PHE A 286 -15.68 22.26 10.55
CA PHE A 286 -14.87 23.40 10.16
C PHE A 286 -15.10 23.67 8.67
N PRO A 287 -16.17 24.42 8.30
CA PRO A 287 -16.51 24.65 6.90
C PRO A 287 -15.35 25.20 6.04
N PRO A 288 -14.54 26.18 6.49
CA PRO A 288 -13.43 26.71 5.68
C PRO A 288 -12.33 25.68 5.39
N ASN A 289 -12.08 24.75 6.31
CA ASN A 289 -11.08 23.70 6.14
C ASN A 289 -11.65 22.48 5.42
N GLN A 290 -12.99 22.40 5.25
CA GLN A 290 -13.69 21.22 4.75
C GLN A 290 -13.33 19.95 5.53
N TYR A 291 -13.25 20.06 6.87
CA TYR A 291 -13.07 18.92 7.78
C TYR A 291 -14.14 18.91 8.87
N TYR A 292 -14.41 17.73 9.42
CA TYR A 292 -15.10 17.60 10.70
C TYR A 292 -14.32 16.67 11.63
N CYS A 293 -14.55 16.82 12.93
CA CYS A 293 -13.98 15.96 13.95
C CYS A 293 -15.00 15.50 14.99
N THR A 294 -14.62 14.47 15.76
CA THR A 294 -15.37 13.94 16.91
C THR A 294 -14.50 13.96 18.16
N MET A 295 -14.66 15.04 18.94
CA MET A 295 -13.88 15.34 20.15
C MET A 295 -14.76 15.27 21.40
N ASP A 296 -14.15 15.04 22.56
CA ASP A 296 -14.90 14.92 23.81
C ASP A 296 -15.21 16.29 24.42
N ARG A 297 -14.27 17.23 24.28
CA ARG A 297 -14.39 18.57 24.83
C ARG A 297 -13.75 19.60 23.91
N PHE A 298 -14.29 20.80 23.89
CA PHE A 298 -13.60 21.95 23.32
C PHE A 298 -13.79 23.21 24.16
N PHE A 299 -12.84 24.11 24.00
CA PHE A 299 -12.75 25.36 24.74
C PHE A 299 -12.76 26.54 23.79
N TRP A 300 -13.79 27.35 23.90
CA TRP A 300 -13.87 28.64 23.25
C TRP A 300 -13.45 29.72 24.25
N TYR A 301 -12.50 30.56 23.86
CA TYR A 301 -12.06 31.70 24.66
C TYR A 301 -12.59 32.98 24.01
N MET A 302 -13.37 33.77 24.74
CA MET A 302 -14.03 34.97 24.19
C MET A 302 -13.02 36.07 23.81
N ASP A 303 -11.87 36.11 24.50
CA ASP A 303 -10.81 37.10 24.27
C ASP A 303 -9.72 36.61 23.30
N LYS A 304 -9.77 35.35 22.84
CA LYS A 304 -8.77 34.79 21.91
C LYS A 304 -9.40 34.44 20.58
N SER A 305 -8.55 34.28 19.57
CA SER A 305 -8.96 33.89 18.22
C SER A 305 -8.67 32.42 17.93
N ASP A 306 -8.68 31.58 18.96
CA ASP A 306 -8.43 30.15 18.86
C ASP A 306 -9.41 29.32 19.70
N VAL A 307 -9.66 28.10 19.24
CA VAL A 307 -10.47 27.09 19.92
C VAL A 307 -9.62 25.83 20.10
N ASP A 308 -9.51 25.36 21.33
CA ASP A 308 -8.77 24.14 21.67
C ASP A 308 -9.73 22.94 21.79
N PHE A 309 -9.32 21.77 21.31
CA PHE A 309 -10.09 20.54 21.31
C PHE A 309 -9.30 19.41 21.98
N GLU A 310 -10.00 18.60 22.76
CA GLU A 310 -9.42 17.48 23.48
C GLU A 310 -10.26 16.21 23.30
N LYS A 311 -9.57 15.09 23.10
CA LYS A 311 -10.13 13.74 23.18
C LYS A 311 -9.42 12.99 24.29
N LYS A 312 -10.18 12.45 25.23
CA LYS A 312 -9.63 11.59 26.29
C LYS A 312 -9.04 10.36 25.62
N LYS A 313 -7.85 9.98 26.08
CA LYS A 313 -7.28 8.70 25.70
C LYS A 313 -8.14 7.62 26.34
N SER A 314 -8.83 6.81 25.54
CA SER A 314 -9.49 5.60 26.04
C SER A 314 -8.44 4.70 26.66
N ASP A 315 -8.73 4.12 27.84
CA ASP A 315 -7.92 3.07 28.46
C ASP A 315 -8.02 1.81 27.58
N GLN A 316 -7.20 1.77 26.54
CA GLN A 316 -7.13 0.62 25.64
C GLN A 316 -6.49 -0.54 26.39
N THR A 317 -7.10 -1.71 26.28
CA THR A 317 -6.43 -2.96 26.65
C THR A 317 -5.26 -3.19 25.68
N THR A 318 -4.21 -3.89 26.13
CA THR A 318 -2.99 -4.18 25.34
C THR A 318 -3.30 -4.86 23.98
N PHE A 319 -4.47 -5.49 23.86
CA PHE A 319 -4.96 -6.15 22.64
C PHE A 319 -5.39 -5.17 21.54
N GLU A 320 -6.10 -4.09 21.89
CA GLU A 320 -6.58 -3.08 20.93
C GLU A 320 -5.44 -2.22 20.37
N ALA A 321 -4.45 -1.92 21.21
CA ALA A 321 -3.20 -1.26 20.80
C ALA A 321 -2.38 -2.15 19.86
N GLY A 322 -2.34 -3.47 20.10
CA GLY A 322 -1.65 -4.44 19.24
C GLY A 322 -2.30 -4.64 17.87
N ALA A 323 -3.64 -4.56 17.80
CA ALA A 323 -4.40 -4.62 16.55
C ALA A 323 -4.44 -3.30 15.77
N GLY A 324 -3.97 -2.19 16.37
CA GLY A 324 -4.04 -0.85 15.78
C GLY A 324 -5.47 -0.41 15.50
N LEU A 325 -6.42 -0.71 16.39
CA LEU A 325 -7.84 -0.36 16.23
C LEU A 325 -8.15 1.06 16.76
N ASP A 326 -7.24 1.99 16.52
CA ASP A 326 -7.45 3.39 16.87
C ASP A 326 -8.48 4.01 15.93
N GLU A 327 -9.67 4.26 16.46
CA GLU A 327 -10.72 4.93 15.69
C GLU A 327 -10.27 6.35 15.28
N PRO A 328 -10.37 6.69 13.99
CA PRO A 328 -10.11 8.04 13.54
C PRO A 328 -11.14 9.01 14.12
N ASN A 329 -10.75 10.26 14.27
CA ASN A 329 -11.64 11.30 14.79
C ASN A 329 -11.55 12.61 14.00
N PHE A 330 -10.72 12.68 12.98
CA PHE A 330 -10.73 13.74 11.97
C PHE A 330 -11.05 13.13 10.61
N TYR A 331 -11.91 13.80 9.86
CA TYR A 331 -12.44 13.34 8.58
C TYR A 331 -12.55 14.50 7.60
N SER A 332 -12.00 14.32 6.41
CA SER A 332 -12.19 15.25 5.31
C SER A 332 -13.63 15.21 4.79
N MET A 333 -14.16 16.38 4.46
CA MET A 333 -15.45 16.60 3.78
C MET A 333 -15.27 16.91 2.30
N HIS A 334 -14.03 17.00 1.81
CA HIS A 334 -13.74 17.28 0.40
C HIS A 334 -13.84 15.99 -0.42
N ASP A 335 -14.64 16.02 -1.50
CA ASP A 335 -14.98 14.83 -2.31
C ASP A 335 -13.73 14.14 -2.89
N ASP A 336 -12.79 14.92 -3.45
CA ASP A 336 -11.53 14.40 -4.00
C ASP A 336 -10.59 13.72 -2.97
N GLN A 337 -10.81 13.92 -1.67
CA GLN A 337 -9.96 13.33 -0.63
C GLN A 337 -10.38 11.93 -0.19
N ASP A 338 -11.49 11.38 -0.71
CA ASP A 338 -12.02 10.04 -0.38
C ASP A 338 -12.13 9.81 1.14
N THR A 339 -12.64 10.83 1.86
CA THR A 339 -12.73 10.85 3.32
C THR A 339 -11.39 10.51 3.99
N LEU A 340 -10.33 11.26 3.63
CA LEU A 340 -9.05 11.19 4.33
C LEU A 340 -9.28 11.35 5.83
N GLN A 341 -8.72 10.43 6.60
CA GLN A 341 -9.01 10.32 8.03
C GLN A 341 -7.77 9.95 8.84
N PHE A 342 -7.70 10.49 10.04
CA PHE A 342 -6.63 10.20 11.00
C PHE A 342 -7.13 10.46 12.42
N ARG A 343 -6.31 10.07 13.40
CA ARG A 343 -6.60 10.26 14.82
C ARG A 343 -5.71 11.36 15.39
N SER A 344 -6.30 12.25 16.17
CA SER A 344 -5.62 13.33 16.89
C SER A 344 -6.22 13.46 18.29
N LEU A 345 -5.40 13.46 19.34
CA LEU A 345 -5.89 13.61 20.71
C LEU A 345 -6.11 15.06 21.11
N TYR A 346 -5.38 15.98 20.48
CA TYR A 346 -5.51 17.42 20.68
C TYR A 346 -5.63 18.10 19.33
N ALA A 347 -6.39 19.18 19.25
CA ALA A 347 -6.35 20.06 18.10
C ALA A 347 -6.53 21.52 18.54
N ARG A 348 -6.01 22.44 17.75
CA ARG A 348 -6.28 23.87 17.87
C ARG A 348 -6.77 24.41 16.54
N TYR A 349 -7.88 25.13 16.56
CA TYR A 349 -8.36 25.87 15.40
C TYR A 349 -8.02 27.34 15.58
N ASP A 350 -7.19 27.89 14.67
CA ASP A 350 -6.87 29.32 14.64
C ASP A 350 -7.81 30.02 13.65
N LEU A 351 -8.60 30.98 14.14
CA LEU A 351 -9.58 31.70 13.33
C LEU A 351 -8.95 32.74 12.39
N LYS A 352 -7.81 33.33 12.75
CA LYS A 352 -7.18 34.40 11.96
C LYS A 352 -6.65 33.86 10.64
N ILE A 353 -5.99 32.70 10.71
CA ILE A 353 -5.44 32.02 9.53
C ILE A 353 -6.30 30.85 9.04
N GLN A 354 -7.42 30.56 9.72
CA GLN A 354 -8.37 29.48 9.39
C GLN A 354 -7.65 28.14 9.22
N THR A 355 -6.83 27.75 10.19
CA THR A 355 -5.96 26.57 10.12
C THR A 355 -6.18 25.66 11.33
N LEU A 356 -6.32 24.37 11.08
CA LEU A 356 -6.42 23.31 12.09
C LEU A 356 -5.04 22.71 12.36
N PHE A 357 -4.55 22.86 13.60
CA PHE A 357 -3.34 22.24 14.10
C PHE A 357 -3.70 20.99 14.89
N CYS A 358 -3.57 19.82 14.28
CA CYS A 358 -3.84 18.53 14.90
C CYS A 358 -2.55 18.00 15.54
N ASN A 359 -2.59 17.68 16.84
CA ASN A 359 -1.44 17.23 17.63
C ASN A 359 -1.68 15.83 18.19
N LYS A 360 -0.57 15.11 18.44
CA LYS A 360 -0.58 13.70 18.87
C LYS A 360 -1.22 12.80 17.80
N VAL A 361 -0.89 13.07 16.53
CA VAL A 361 -1.23 12.20 15.40
C VAL A 361 -0.13 11.15 15.26
N GLU A 362 -0.40 9.93 15.70
CA GLU A 362 0.60 8.85 15.66
C GLU A 362 0.89 8.39 14.23
N TYR A 363 -0.15 8.20 13.43
CA TYR A 363 -0.02 7.87 12.02
C TYR A 363 -1.26 8.30 11.22
N ILE A 364 -1.08 8.41 9.90
CA ILE A 364 -2.13 8.56 8.90
C ILE A 364 -2.12 7.32 8.03
N ARG A 365 -3.28 6.73 7.79
CA ARG A 365 -3.42 5.60 6.86
C ARG A 365 -3.73 6.13 5.47
N VAL A 366 -2.89 5.79 4.51
CA VAL A 366 -3.07 6.17 3.11
C VAL A 366 -2.76 4.97 2.23
N GLY A 367 -3.73 4.51 1.46
CA GLY A 367 -3.59 3.30 0.64
C GLY A 367 -3.22 2.07 1.47
N ASP A 368 -2.09 1.44 1.13
CA ASP A 368 -1.49 0.29 1.83
C ASP A 368 -0.45 0.69 2.88
N ALA A 369 -0.21 1.99 3.12
CA ALA A 369 0.83 2.48 4.01
C ALA A 369 0.29 3.08 5.33
N LYS A 370 1.09 2.96 6.40
CA LYS A 370 0.99 3.80 7.60
C LYS A 370 2.12 4.83 7.56
N ILE A 371 1.75 6.10 7.56
CA ILE A 371 2.66 7.24 7.53
C ILE A 371 2.71 7.84 8.94
N PHE A 372 3.88 7.87 9.56
CA PHE A 372 4.12 8.37 10.91
C PHE A 372 4.81 9.75 10.80
N PRO A 373 4.11 10.86 11.10
CA PRO A 373 4.71 12.19 11.15
C PRO A 373 5.80 12.25 12.23
N ASP A 374 6.95 12.87 11.93
CA ASP A 374 8.08 12.99 12.86
C ASP A 374 7.72 13.71 14.17
N SER A 375 6.93 14.77 14.04
CA SER A 375 6.51 15.70 15.09
C SER A 375 5.19 15.30 15.73
N MET A 376 4.55 14.22 15.26
CA MET A 376 3.17 13.85 15.60
C MET A 376 2.15 14.98 15.37
N LYS A 377 2.42 15.85 14.38
CA LYS A 377 1.58 17.00 14.02
C LYS A 377 1.08 16.88 12.59
N VAL A 378 -0.15 17.31 12.38
CA VAL A 378 -0.76 17.47 11.06
C VAL A 378 -1.42 18.85 11.01
N VAL A 379 -1.13 19.61 9.96
CA VAL A 379 -1.68 20.95 9.76
C VAL A 379 -2.60 20.92 8.56
N ILE A 380 -3.85 21.34 8.75
CA ILE A 380 -4.85 21.42 7.68
C ILE A 380 -5.22 22.90 7.50
N ARG A 381 -4.97 23.42 6.31
CA ARG A 381 -5.33 24.77 5.87
C ARG A 381 -6.73 24.79 5.27
N LYS A 382 -7.10 25.90 4.64
CA LYS A 382 -8.37 26.02 3.91
C LYS A 382 -8.44 25.00 2.77
N ASP A 383 -9.65 24.75 2.29
CA ASP A 383 -9.90 23.90 1.10
C ASP A 383 -9.29 22.49 1.23
N ALA A 384 -9.35 21.93 2.45
CA ALA A 384 -8.82 20.63 2.83
C ALA A 384 -7.30 20.42 2.59
N ALA A 385 -6.52 21.49 2.36
CA ALA A 385 -5.10 21.37 2.07
C ALA A 385 -4.28 20.95 3.30
N MET A 386 -3.72 19.75 3.28
CA MET A 386 -2.80 19.25 4.32
C MET A 386 -1.37 19.67 3.99
N ASP A 387 -0.65 20.21 4.98
CA ASP A 387 0.76 20.55 4.81
C ASP A 387 1.61 19.27 4.58
N PRO A 388 2.65 19.31 3.74
CA PRO A 388 3.55 18.19 3.54
C PRO A 388 4.21 17.75 4.85
N LEU A 389 4.28 16.44 5.07
CA LEU A 389 4.99 15.86 6.20
C LEU A 389 6.47 15.76 5.88
N LYS A 390 7.31 16.24 6.79
CA LYS A 390 8.78 16.18 6.66
C LYS A 390 9.33 15.11 7.59
N ASN A 391 10.44 14.50 7.19
CA ASN A 391 11.13 13.44 7.94
C ASN A 391 10.21 12.31 8.45
N ALA A 392 9.11 12.06 7.77
CA ALA A 392 8.14 11.05 8.18
C ALA A 392 8.72 9.65 8.02
N ARG A 393 8.19 8.69 8.79
CA ARG A 393 8.46 7.27 8.62
C ARG A 393 7.28 6.61 7.93
N ILE A 394 7.52 5.84 6.88
CA ILE A 394 6.46 5.16 6.12
C ILE A 394 6.66 3.65 6.27
N VAL A 395 5.62 2.94 6.70
CA VAL A 395 5.63 1.47 6.76
C VAL A 395 4.63 0.95 5.75
N ALA A 396 5.12 0.19 4.77
CA ALA A 396 4.29 -0.36 3.69
C ALA A 396 4.70 -1.82 3.37
N PRO A 397 3.72 -2.72 3.16
CA PRO A 397 2.31 -2.51 3.44
C PRO A 397 2.11 -2.61 4.96
N PHE A 398 1.12 -1.92 5.51
CA PHE A 398 0.93 -1.86 6.97
C PHE A 398 0.58 -3.21 7.61
N ILE A 399 0.17 -4.20 6.81
CA ILE A 399 -0.18 -5.56 7.21
C ILE A 399 1.09 -6.39 7.46
N THR A 400 1.91 -6.63 6.42
CA THR A 400 3.11 -7.46 6.53
C THR A 400 4.34 -6.71 7.02
N LYS A 401 4.32 -5.36 6.94
CA LYS A 401 5.41 -4.47 7.34
C LYS A 401 6.74 -4.81 6.66
N SER A 402 6.67 -5.27 5.40
CA SER A 402 7.83 -5.73 4.62
C SER A 402 8.88 -4.63 4.41
N HIS A 403 8.45 -3.38 4.28
CA HIS A 403 9.33 -2.24 4.02
C HIS A 403 9.07 -1.09 4.98
N THR A 404 10.15 -0.46 5.44
CA THR A 404 10.12 0.78 6.21
C THR A 404 10.97 1.80 5.48
N PHE A 405 10.41 2.98 5.22
CA PHE A 405 11.10 4.13 4.64
C PHE A 405 11.26 5.20 5.72
N THR A 406 12.42 5.86 5.72
CA THR A 406 12.79 6.90 6.68
C THR A 406 13.07 8.22 5.99
N ASP A 407 13.16 9.32 6.74
CA ASP A 407 13.42 10.66 6.21
C ASP A 407 12.47 11.05 5.05
N ALA A 408 11.21 10.63 5.11
CA ALA A 408 10.27 10.82 4.02
C ALA A 408 9.70 12.24 4.02
N ASN A 409 9.83 12.96 2.90
CA ASN A 409 9.15 14.22 2.67
C ASN A 409 8.02 13.97 1.69
N ILE A 410 6.78 13.95 2.18
CA ILE A 410 5.61 13.51 1.41
C ILE A 410 4.43 14.46 1.54
N SER A 411 3.67 14.57 0.47
CA SER A 411 2.39 15.26 0.40
C SER A 411 1.27 14.24 0.31
N ILE A 412 0.28 14.33 1.20
CA ILE A 412 -0.91 13.49 1.21
C ILE A 412 -2.06 14.33 0.65
N THR A 413 -2.68 13.86 -0.43
CA THR A 413 -3.76 14.58 -1.12
C THR A 413 -5.12 13.89 -0.97
N SER A 414 -5.15 12.58 -0.77
CA SER A 414 -6.38 11.83 -0.48
C SER A 414 -6.08 10.57 0.32
N ARG A 415 -7.13 9.87 0.78
CA ARG A 415 -7.02 8.56 1.46
C ARG A 415 -6.27 7.51 0.64
N LYS A 416 -6.17 7.68 -0.68
CA LYS A 416 -5.51 6.77 -1.61
C LYS A 416 -4.47 7.48 -2.48
N LYS A 417 -3.93 8.62 -2.05
CA LYS A 417 -2.92 9.35 -2.82
C LYS A 417 -1.95 10.08 -1.91
N TYR A 418 -0.69 9.67 -2.00
CA TYR A 418 0.45 10.39 -1.46
C TYR A 418 1.65 10.24 -2.39
N GLU A 419 2.54 11.22 -2.37
CA GLU A 419 3.77 11.21 -3.14
C GLU A 419 4.87 12.05 -2.47
N GLY A 420 6.13 11.76 -2.78
CA GLY A 420 7.26 12.53 -2.30
C GLY A 420 8.58 11.80 -2.48
N ASN A 421 9.53 12.01 -1.59
CA ASN A 421 10.83 11.32 -1.55
C ASN A 421 11.07 10.70 -0.17
N ALA A 422 12.00 9.75 -0.10
CA ALA A 422 12.35 9.09 1.14
C ALA A 422 13.75 8.47 1.05
N LYS A 423 14.20 7.86 2.14
CA LYS A 423 15.35 6.96 2.17
C LYS A 423 14.90 5.55 2.53
N TYR A 424 15.60 4.56 2.00
CA TYR A 424 15.35 3.15 2.27
C TYR A 424 16.55 2.53 3.01
N PRO A 425 16.37 2.06 4.25
CA PRO A 425 17.39 1.30 4.96
C PRO A 425 17.50 -0.11 4.35
N TYR A 426 18.56 -0.35 3.59
CA TYR A 426 18.90 -1.66 3.06
C TYR A 426 19.82 -2.39 4.04
N TYR A 427 19.42 -3.59 4.44
CA TYR A 427 20.26 -4.50 5.20
C TYR A 427 20.73 -5.60 4.27
N ASP A 428 22.03 -5.78 4.14
CA ASP A 428 22.61 -6.91 3.39
C ASP A 428 22.46 -8.23 4.16
N ARG A 429 22.95 -9.33 3.58
CA ARG A 429 22.95 -10.65 4.22
C ARG A 429 23.62 -10.64 5.60
N ASP A 430 24.68 -9.83 5.75
CA ASP A 430 25.53 -9.77 6.93
C ASP A 430 25.02 -8.71 7.95
N SER A 431 23.81 -8.19 7.73
CA SER A 431 23.13 -7.17 8.54
C SER A 431 23.78 -5.78 8.53
N THR A 432 24.63 -5.49 7.53
CA THR A 432 25.20 -4.17 7.32
C THR A 432 24.13 -3.23 6.77
N LEU A 433 23.93 -2.09 7.42
CA LEU A 433 22.97 -1.07 7.01
C LEU A 433 23.58 -0.13 5.97
N THR A 434 22.93 0.01 4.82
CA THR A 434 23.18 1.07 3.84
C THR A 434 21.89 1.83 3.55
N THR A 435 21.93 3.16 3.65
CA THR A 435 20.76 4.01 3.41
C THR A 435 20.70 4.44 1.95
N LEU A 436 19.68 3.99 1.22
CA LEU A 436 19.49 4.26 -0.20
C LEU A 436 18.57 5.48 -0.40
N PRO A 437 19.00 6.53 -1.12
CA PRO A 437 18.13 7.65 -1.45
C PRO A 437 17.11 7.26 -2.52
N LEU A 438 15.83 7.54 -2.27
CA LEU A 438 14.73 7.32 -3.21
C LEU A 438 14.25 8.67 -3.73
N LYS A 439 14.33 8.87 -5.06
CA LYS A 439 13.89 10.09 -5.73
C LYS A 439 12.37 10.24 -5.66
N SER A 440 11.64 9.11 -5.69
CA SER A 440 10.18 9.09 -5.63
C SER A 440 9.67 7.98 -4.71
N ILE A 441 8.64 8.27 -3.93
CA ILE A 441 7.77 7.29 -3.29
C ILE A 441 6.33 7.75 -3.48
N LYS A 442 5.44 6.85 -3.93
CA LYS A 442 4.04 7.17 -4.18
C LYS A 442 3.15 5.95 -4.07
N TYR A 443 1.86 6.17 -3.83
CA TYR A 443 0.85 5.13 -3.96
C TYR A 443 0.34 5.06 -5.41
N LEU A 444 0.58 3.94 -6.10
CA LEU A 444 0.24 3.73 -7.51
C LEU A 444 -0.19 2.28 -7.75
N ASN A 445 -1.26 2.08 -8.53
CA ASN A 445 -1.83 0.76 -8.84
C ASN A 445 -2.15 -0.04 -7.57
N SER A 446 -2.75 0.61 -6.58
CA SER A 446 -3.14 0.03 -5.29
C SER A 446 -2.01 -0.44 -4.37
N VAL A 447 -0.76 -0.06 -4.66
CA VAL A 447 0.41 -0.42 -3.85
C VAL A 447 1.38 0.74 -3.72
N THR A 448 2.10 0.80 -2.61
CA THR A 448 3.22 1.73 -2.45
C THR A 448 4.38 1.33 -3.35
N GLN A 449 4.87 2.28 -4.15
CA GLN A 449 6.03 2.11 -5.02
C GLN A 449 7.04 3.22 -4.75
N ALA A 450 8.30 2.83 -4.58
CA ALA A 450 9.44 3.73 -4.41
C ALA A 450 10.50 3.47 -5.47
N GLU A 451 11.09 4.54 -6.00
CA GLU A 451 12.07 4.49 -7.09
C GLU A 451 13.27 5.38 -6.75
N GLY A 452 14.46 4.86 -7.01
CA GLY A 452 15.74 5.51 -6.77
C GLY A 452 16.77 5.12 -7.81
N GLU A 453 17.93 5.77 -7.76
CA GLU A 453 19.04 5.50 -8.66
C GLU A 453 20.33 5.63 -7.88
N ILE A 454 21.20 4.64 -8.03
CA ILE A 454 22.47 4.52 -7.33
C ILE A 454 23.56 4.79 -8.34
N ASP A 455 24.29 5.88 -8.14
CA ASP A 455 25.45 6.23 -8.96
C ASP A 455 26.59 5.24 -8.77
N GLN A 456 27.33 4.93 -9.84
CA GLN A 456 28.51 4.05 -9.75
C GLN A 456 29.56 4.56 -8.77
N LYS A 457 29.69 5.89 -8.63
CA LYS A 457 30.61 6.54 -7.67
C LYS A 457 30.27 6.24 -6.21
N ALA A 458 29.01 5.90 -5.91
CA ALA A 458 28.58 5.54 -4.56
C ALA A 458 29.18 4.20 -4.09
N SER A 459 29.74 3.38 -5.01
CA SER A 459 30.38 2.09 -4.70
C SER A 459 29.48 1.18 -3.85
N PHE A 460 28.17 1.20 -4.13
CA PHE A 460 27.20 0.42 -3.38
C PHE A 460 27.34 -1.08 -3.63
N LYS A 461 26.99 -1.87 -2.61
CA LYS A 461 27.10 -3.32 -2.61
C LYS A 461 25.79 -3.94 -2.16
N LEU A 462 25.28 -4.90 -2.92
CA LEU A 462 24.16 -5.76 -2.51
C LEU A 462 24.60 -6.69 -1.37
N SER A 463 25.84 -7.14 -1.45
CA SER A 463 26.57 -7.83 -0.40
C SER A 463 28.06 -7.68 -0.68
N LYS A 464 28.92 -8.16 0.22
CA LYS A 464 30.37 -8.17 0.03
C LYS A 464 30.78 -8.73 -1.34
N GLU A 465 30.05 -9.71 -1.85
CA GLU A 465 30.32 -10.42 -3.10
C GLU A 465 29.76 -9.77 -4.37
N PHE A 466 28.79 -8.84 -4.25
CA PHE A 466 28.09 -8.24 -5.39
C PHE A 466 28.05 -6.71 -5.28
N ASP A 467 28.83 -6.02 -6.11
CA ASP A 467 28.73 -4.57 -6.30
C ASP A 467 27.53 -4.24 -7.18
N TYR A 468 26.88 -3.08 -6.99
CA TYR A 468 25.74 -2.67 -7.81
C TYR A 468 25.68 -1.16 -8.05
N TYR A 469 25.29 -0.78 -9.27
CA TYR A 469 24.81 0.57 -9.58
C TYR A 469 23.68 0.52 -10.62
N GLY A 470 22.84 1.56 -10.64
CA GLY A 470 21.68 1.64 -11.53
C GLY A 470 20.39 1.94 -10.78
N LYS A 471 19.25 1.63 -11.42
CA LYS A 471 17.93 1.96 -10.89
C LYS A 471 17.48 0.95 -9.85
N ILE A 472 16.84 1.42 -8.80
CA ILE A 472 16.19 0.56 -7.81
C ILE A 472 14.71 0.89 -7.74
N LYS A 473 13.90 -0.14 -7.58
CA LYS A 473 12.46 -0.01 -7.36
C LYS A 473 12.03 -0.92 -6.22
N ILE A 474 11.19 -0.41 -5.34
CA ILE A 474 10.66 -1.13 -4.19
C ILE A 474 9.15 -1.11 -4.33
N VAL A 475 8.56 -2.29 -4.40
CA VAL A 475 7.10 -2.48 -4.48
C VAL A 475 6.66 -3.11 -3.17
N ALA A 476 5.83 -2.42 -2.40
CA ALA A 476 5.46 -2.88 -1.06
C ALA A 476 4.88 -4.31 -1.02
N ALA A 477 4.18 -4.72 -2.08
CA ALA A 477 3.57 -6.05 -2.16
C ALA A 477 4.58 -7.21 -2.30
N SER A 478 5.80 -6.97 -2.80
CA SER A 478 6.83 -8.00 -2.94
C SER A 478 7.89 -7.88 -1.84
N LYS A 479 8.62 -8.96 -1.56
CA LYS A 479 9.81 -8.91 -0.70
C LYS A 479 11.02 -8.63 -1.60
N GLY A 480 11.92 -7.75 -1.14
CA GLY A 480 13.17 -7.45 -1.84
C GLY A 480 13.20 -6.11 -2.54
N ILE A 481 14.23 -5.91 -3.37
CA ILE A 481 14.43 -4.71 -4.18
C ILE A 481 14.48 -5.16 -5.63
N PHE A 482 13.74 -4.50 -6.50
CA PHE A 482 13.88 -4.64 -7.94
C PHE A 482 15.07 -3.80 -8.42
N CYS A 483 16.04 -4.46 -9.03
CA CYS A 483 17.24 -3.85 -9.56
C CYS A 483 17.17 -3.86 -11.09
N GLU A 484 17.48 -2.73 -11.73
CA GLU A 484 17.69 -2.60 -13.16
C GLU A 484 18.97 -1.80 -13.39
N GLY A 485 20.06 -2.49 -13.68
CA GLY A 485 21.38 -1.89 -13.69
C GLY A 485 22.49 -2.91 -13.85
N SER A 486 23.66 -2.57 -13.33
CA SER A 486 24.87 -3.36 -13.51
C SER A 486 25.41 -3.86 -12.19
N THR A 487 25.80 -5.12 -12.16
CA THR A 487 26.45 -5.78 -11.03
C THR A 487 27.84 -6.26 -11.39
N ARG A 488 28.74 -6.30 -10.42
CA ARG A 488 30.06 -6.91 -10.58
C ARG A 488 30.31 -7.89 -9.45
N ILE A 489 30.85 -9.05 -9.80
CA ILE A 489 31.16 -10.10 -8.83
C ILE A 489 32.55 -9.85 -8.23
N ASN A 490 32.61 -9.80 -6.91
CA ASN A 490 33.84 -9.61 -6.15
C ASN A 490 34.42 -10.96 -5.74
N HIS A 491 35.24 -11.54 -6.63
CA HIS A 491 36.10 -12.68 -6.29
C HIS A 491 37.57 -12.25 -6.15
N GLN A 492 38.38 -13.05 -5.46
CA GLN A 492 39.81 -12.79 -5.24
C GLN A 492 40.72 -13.31 -6.38
N CYS A 493 40.15 -14.06 -7.32
CA CYS A 493 40.90 -14.71 -8.39
C CYS A 493 41.37 -13.75 -9.49
N ALA A 494 42.64 -13.35 -9.46
CA ALA A 494 43.26 -12.42 -10.43
C ALA A 494 43.23 -12.91 -11.89
N ASN A 495 43.09 -14.21 -12.13
CA ASN A 495 43.06 -14.80 -13.47
C ASN A 495 41.72 -14.59 -14.20
N PHE A 496 40.67 -14.18 -13.50
CA PHE A 496 39.35 -13.90 -14.07
C PHE A 496 39.11 -12.39 -14.03
N ASP A 497 38.70 -11.82 -15.16
CA ASP A 497 38.34 -10.40 -15.23
C ASP A 497 37.01 -10.18 -14.49
N ARG A 498 37.00 -9.18 -13.62
CA ARG A 498 35.79 -8.74 -12.89
C ARG A 498 35.05 -7.72 -13.73
N SER A 499 34.23 -8.21 -14.65
CA SER A 499 33.39 -7.36 -15.50
C SER A 499 32.06 -7.00 -14.86
N TRP A 500 31.52 -5.86 -15.29
CA TRP A 500 30.15 -5.48 -15.01
C TRP A 500 29.21 -6.30 -15.89
N LEU A 501 28.11 -6.77 -15.31
CA LEU A 501 27.03 -7.51 -15.94
C LEU A 501 25.75 -6.68 -15.80
N TYR A 502 25.07 -6.42 -16.91
CA TYR A 502 23.74 -5.82 -16.86
C TYR A 502 22.69 -6.88 -16.50
N PHE A 503 21.78 -6.55 -15.58
CA PHE A 503 20.65 -7.41 -15.23
C PHE A 503 19.43 -6.60 -14.79
N LYS A 504 18.27 -7.28 -14.80
CA LYS A 504 17.01 -6.75 -14.34
C LYS A 504 16.20 -7.83 -13.62
N ASP A 505 16.12 -7.77 -12.29
CA ASP A 505 15.33 -8.72 -11.48
C ASP A 505 15.10 -8.22 -10.05
N THR A 506 14.24 -8.90 -9.29
CA THR A 506 14.05 -8.70 -7.86
C THR A 506 15.05 -9.51 -7.04
N ILE A 507 15.86 -8.82 -6.25
CA ILE A 507 16.84 -9.42 -5.37
C ILE A 507 16.33 -9.51 -3.92
N LEU A 508 16.70 -10.60 -3.24
CA LEU A 508 16.48 -10.77 -1.81
C LEU A 508 17.83 -10.67 -1.09
N ALA A 509 17.97 -9.77 -0.13
CA ALA A 509 19.24 -9.57 0.58
C ALA A 509 19.76 -10.85 1.26
N LYS A 510 18.86 -11.73 1.72
CA LYS A 510 19.22 -13.00 2.37
C LYS A 510 19.78 -14.04 1.40
N ASN A 511 19.36 -14.01 0.14
CA ASN A 511 19.81 -14.93 -0.90
C ASN A 511 19.82 -14.19 -2.24
N ILE A 512 20.99 -13.67 -2.59
CA ILE A 512 21.18 -12.88 -3.81
C ILE A 512 21.40 -13.86 -4.97
N GLN A 513 20.40 -13.93 -5.84
CA GLN A 513 20.45 -14.66 -7.10
C GLN A 513 20.25 -13.67 -8.25
N ILE A 514 21.25 -13.56 -9.13
CA ILE A 514 21.24 -12.61 -10.24
C ILE A 514 21.09 -13.38 -11.55
N PRO A 515 20.12 -13.05 -12.42
CA PRO A 515 19.92 -13.80 -13.65
C PRO A 515 21.08 -13.64 -14.63
N ILE A 516 21.49 -14.76 -15.23
CA ILE A 516 22.51 -14.87 -16.26
C ILE A 516 21.85 -15.42 -17.52
N THR A 517 21.79 -14.62 -18.58
CA THR A 517 21.20 -15.02 -19.86
C THR A 517 22.22 -15.76 -20.75
N ASP A 518 21.72 -16.45 -21.78
CA ASP A 518 22.54 -17.02 -22.85
C ASP A 518 23.23 -15.96 -23.74
N LYS A 519 23.05 -14.68 -23.47
CA LYS A 519 23.83 -13.60 -24.06
C LYS A 519 24.09 -12.57 -22.96
N ALA A 520 24.71 -13.03 -21.87
CA ALA A 520 25.13 -12.14 -20.79
C ALA A 520 26.02 -11.02 -21.35
N GLU A 521 25.64 -9.78 -21.07
CA GLU A 521 26.25 -8.58 -21.62
C GLU A 521 26.61 -7.62 -20.48
N ASN A 522 27.65 -6.82 -20.71
CA ASN A 522 27.98 -5.71 -19.83
C ASN A 522 27.10 -4.48 -20.13
N ASP A 523 27.34 -3.41 -19.38
CA ASP A 523 26.65 -2.12 -19.50
C ASP A 523 26.86 -1.40 -20.84
N VAL A 524 27.81 -1.84 -21.66
CA VAL A 524 28.12 -1.30 -23.00
C VAL A 524 27.63 -2.27 -24.10
N GLY A 525 26.87 -3.32 -23.77
CA GLY A 525 26.35 -4.30 -24.71
C GLY A 525 27.39 -5.28 -25.25
N ARG A 526 28.57 -5.39 -24.62
CA ARG A 526 29.58 -6.38 -24.97
C ARG A 526 29.29 -7.69 -24.26
N ARG A 527 29.34 -8.79 -25.00
CA ARG A 527 29.13 -10.13 -24.46
C ARG A 527 30.21 -10.52 -23.46
N LEU A 528 29.79 -11.22 -22.41
CA LEU A 528 30.64 -11.81 -21.39
C LEU A 528 30.81 -13.31 -21.64
N ALA A 529 32.01 -13.78 -21.33
CA ALA A 529 32.37 -15.19 -21.37
C ALA A 529 31.93 -15.88 -20.07
N VAL A 530 31.10 -16.92 -20.21
CA VAL A 530 30.57 -17.71 -19.09
C VAL A 530 30.82 -19.19 -19.34
N GLY A 531 31.84 -19.76 -18.69
CA GLY A 531 32.25 -21.15 -18.83
C GLY A 531 33.61 -21.29 -19.50
N PHE A 532 33.70 -22.15 -20.51
CA PHE A 532 34.94 -22.43 -21.23
C PHE A 532 34.73 -22.10 -22.70
N LEU A 533 35.63 -21.30 -23.27
CA LEU A 533 35.52 -20.84 -24.64
C LEU A 533 36.79 -21.21 -25.41
N TRP A 534 36.57 -21.58 -26.67
CA TRP A 534 37.60 -21.79 -27.66
C TRP A 534 37.92 -20.46 -28.33
N LYS A 535 39.12 -19.92 -28.08
CA LYS A 535 39.55 -18.66 -28.69
C LYS A 535 39.77 -18.84 -30.18
N ASN A 536 38.97 -18.14 -30.99
CA ASN A 536 39.16 -18.10 -32.43
C ASN A 536 40.13 -16.95 -32.79
N SER A 537 41.22 -17.26 -33.48
CA SER A 537 42.30 -16.31 -33.77
C SER A 537 42.98 -16.70 -35.06
N SER A 538 43.30 -15.76 -35.96
CA SER A 538 44.05 -16.04 -37.19
C SER A 538 45.47 -16.56 -36.93
N TYR A 539 46.03 -16.32 -35.74
CA TYR A 539 47.32 -16.86 -35.30
C TYR A 539 47.13 -18.12 -34.45
N ILE A 540 47.73 -19.24 -34.85
CA ILE A 540 47.58 -20.57 -34.22
C ILE A 540 48.15 -20.63 -32.81
N ASP A 541 49.21 -19.87 -32.52
CA ASP A 541 49.81 -19.71 -31.18
C ASP A 541 48.86 -19.07 -30.16
N SER A 542 47.85 -18.37 -30.67
CA SER A 542 46.84 -17.66 -29.90
C SER A 542 45.53 -18.46 -29.79
N VAL A 543 45.42 -19.61 -30.48
CA VAL A 543 44.29 -20.54 -30.36
C VAL A 543 44.46 -21.36 -29.09
N LYS A 544 43.51 -21.20 -28.17
CA LYS A 544 43.48 -21.91 -26.89
C LYS A 544 42.05 -21.98 -26.35
N VAL A 545 41.78 -22.99 -25.54
CA VAL A 545 40.60 -22.97 -24.67
C VAL A 545 40.95 -22.18 -23.42
N TYR A 546 40.08 -21.27 -23.00
CA TYR A 546 40.26 -20.50 -21.78
C TYR A 546 39.02 -20.56 -20.89
N PRO A 547 39.22 -20.63 -19.56
CA PRO A 547 38.15 -20.55 -18.59
C PRO A 547 37.73 -19.08 -18.39
N ALA A 548 36.45 -18.85 -18.16
CA ALA A 548 35.89 -17.53 -17.89
C ALA A 548 34.70 -17.62 -16.95
N PHE A 549 34.63 -16.71 -15.98
CA PHE A 549 33.50 -16.61 -15.06
C PHE A 549 32.97 -15.17 -15.11
N LEU A 550 32.03 -14.92 -16.02
CA LEU A 550 31.49 -13.58 -16.30
C LEU A 550 32.61 -12.56 -16.61
N SER A 551 33.62 -13.02 -17.36
CA SER A 551 34.78 -12.23 -17.76
C SER A 551 34.62 -11.67 -19.18
N LYS A 552 35.47 -10.70 -19.56
CA LYS A 552 35.53 -10.24 -20.97
C LYS A 552 35.87 -11.40 -21.91
N MET A 553 35.18 -11.49 -23.02
CA MET A 553 35.56 -12.39 -24.12
C MET A 553 36.92 -11.96 -24.70
N GLN A 554 37.77 -12.92 -25.05
CA GLN A 554 39.09 -12.66 -25.64
C GLN A 554 39.03 -12.44 -27.17
N GLY A 555 38.11 -13.11 -27.85
CA GLY A 555 37.76 -12.89 -29.26
C GLY A 555 36.27 -12.55 -29.44
N MET A 556 35.90 -11.99 -30.58
CA MET A 556 34.51 -11.59 -30.87
C MET A 556 33.61 -12.80 -31.16
N ASP A 557 34.17 -13.85 -31.79
CA ASP A 557 33.46 -15.04 -32.27
C ASP A 557 33.98 -16.33 -31.61
N ASP A 558 34.44 -16.23 -30.36
CA ASP A 558 34.92 -17.40 -29.60
C ASP A 558 33.79 -18.42 -29.40
N GLN A 559 34.02 -19.67 -29.82
CA GLN A 559 33.03 -20.73 -29.69
C GLN A 559 32.95 -21.22 -28.24
N SER A 560 31.76 -21.64 -27.80
CA SER A 560 31.59 -22.19 -26.45
C SER A 560 31.93 -23.69 -26.44
N VAL A 561 32.86 -24.06 -25.56
CA VAL A 561 33.18 -25.45 -25.19
C VAL A 561 32.23 -25.90 -24.09
N PHE A 562 32.02 -25.04 -23.09
CA PHE A 562 31.04 -25.23 -22.03
C PHE A 562 30.43 -23.88 -21.64
N ARG A 563 29.14 -23.88 -21.33
CA ARG A 563 28.42 -22.68 -20.91
C ARG A 563 27.37 -23.01 -19.86
N ALA A 564 27.24 -22.14 -18.86
CA ALA A 564 26.12 -22.13 -17.95
C ALA A 564 25.30 -20.84 -18.08
N SER A 565 24.00 -20.93 -17.82
CA SER A 565 23.05 -19.82 -17.73
C SER A 565 22.00 -20.12 -16.66
N GLY A 566 21.12 -19.17 -16.37
CA GLY A 566 20.15 -19.26 -15.29
C GLY A 566 20.37 -18.14 -14.28
N TYR A 567 20.97 -18.44 -13.14
CA TYR A 567 21.27 -17.48 -12.08
C TYR A 567 22.70 -17.66 -11.58
N VAL A 568 23.31 -16.59 -11.07
CA VAL A 568 24.53 -16.65 -10.28
C VAL A 568 24.22 -16.46 -8.80
N GLN A 569 24.83 -17.27 -7.95
CA GLN A 569 24.75 -17.15 -6.49
C GLN A 569 26.12 -17.34 -5.84
N TYR A 570 26.23 -16.94 -4.59
CA TYR A 570 27.38 -17.19 -3.75
C TYR A 570 26.99 -18.05 -2.54
N ASP A 571 27.69 -19.17 -2.36
CA ASP A 571 27.55 -20.06 -1.21
C ASP A 571 28.66 -19.69 -0.20
N PRO A 572 28.30 -19.04 0.93
CA PRO A 572 29.27 -18.60 1.93
C PRO A 572 29.89 -19.76 2.71
N ASP A 573 29.20 -20.90 2.84
CA ASP A 573 29.69 -22.05 3.63
C ASP A 573 30.83 -22.77 2.89
N LYS A 574 30.78 -22.75 1.55
CA LYS A 574 31.79 -23.38 0.68
C LYS A 574 32.75 -22.40 0.03
N SER A 575 32.56 -21.10 0.20
CA SER A 575 33.35 -20.06 -0.47
C SER A 575 33.38 -20.22 -2.01
N ILE A 576 32.23 -20.54 -2.62
CA ILE A 576 32.11 -20.75 -4.07
C ILE A 576 31.07 -19.83 -4.72
N PHE A 577 31.32 -19.45 -5.97
CA PHE A 577 30.28 -18.89 -6.84
C PHE A 577 29.76 -19.98 -7.77
N GLN A 578 28.44 -20.00 -8.00
CA GLN A 578 27.80 -20.96 -8.88
C GLN A 578 26.90 -20.28 -9.89
N ILE A 579 26.91 -20.75 -11.13
CA ILE A 579 25.97 -20.36 -12.19
C ILE A 579 25.22 -21.59 -12.66
N GLY A 580 23.89 -21.57 -12.60
CA GLY A 580 23.04 -22.67 -13.01
C GLY A 580 21.55 -22.34 -12.88
N SER A 581 20.71 -23.35 -13.04
CA SER A 581 19.26 -23.21 -12.85
C SER A 581 18.90 -22.95 -11.38
N LYS A 582 17.79 -22.25 -11.14
CA LYS A 582 17.39 -21.85 -9.78
C LYS A 582 17.13 -23.05 -8.85
N SER A 583 16.57 -24.13 -9.39
CA SER A 583 16.38 -25.43 -8.73
C SER A 583 17.70 -26.06 -8.29
N GLN A 584 18.66 -26.20 -9.21
CA GLN A 584 20.00 -26.73 -8.91
C GLN A 584 20.71 -25.92 -7.82
N LEU A 585 20.62 -24.60 -7.90
CA LEU A 585 21.22 -23.69 -6.94
C LEU A 585 20.59 -23.78 -5.54
N ASN A 586 19.32 -24.19 -5.45
CA ASN A 586 18.63 -24.40 -4.17
C ASN A 586 18.79 -25.84 -3.64
N GLY A 587 19.58 -26.69 -4.31
CA GLY A 587 19.89 -28.06 -3.87
C GLY A 587 19.02 -29.16 -4.48
N ASP A 588 18.14 -28.84 -5.43
CA ASP A 588 17.40 -29.85 -6.19
C ASP A 588 18.35 -30.59 -7.14
N THR A 589 18.09 -31.88 -7.40
CA THR A 589 18.85 -32.70 -8.35
C THR A 589 18.48 -32.43 -9.81
N ASP A 590 18.16 -31.18 -10.14
CA ASP A 590 17.67 -30.79 -11.47
C ASP A 590 18.81 -30.85 -12.51
N ILE A 591 18.43 -31.04 -13.77
CA ILE A 591 19.32 -31.34 -14.89
C ILE A 591 19.61 -30.04 -15.64
N GLY A 592 20.89 -29.72 -15.80
CA GLY A 592 21.32 -28.50 -16.49
C GLY A 592 22.79 -28.19 -16.25
N ASN A 593 23.35 -27.27 -17.04
CA ASN A 593 24.75 -26.91 -16.94
C ASN A 593 25.01 -26.09 -15.67
N LEU A 594 25.91 -26.58 -14.83
CA LEU A 594 26.35 -25.94 -13.60
C LEU A 594 27.82 -25.52 -13.72
N LEU A 595 28.12 -24.25 -13.52
CA LEU A 595 29.48 -23.71 -13.47
C LEU A 595 29.80 -23.29 -12.04
N THR A 596 30.92 -23.75 -11.48
CA THR A 596 31.37 -23.45 -10.13
C THR A 596 32.78 -22.84 -10.15
N LEU A 597 32.92 -21.67 -9.55
CA LEU A 597 34.20 -21.01 -9.29
C LEU A 597 34.55 -21.13 -7.81
N TYR A 598 35.66 -21.79 -7.51
CA TYR A 598 36.18 -21.96 -6.16
C TYR A 598 37.06 -20.77 -5.80
N GLN A 599 36.70 -19.95 -4.80
CA GLN A 599 37.47 -18.73 -4.52
C GLN A 599 38.87 -19.01 -3.96
N GLU A 600 39.02 -20.05 -3.15
CA GLU A 600 40.28 -20.35 -2.45
C GLU A 600 41.36 -20.85 -3.42
N THR A 601 41.00 -21.80 -4.29
CA THR A 601 41.92 -22.39 -5.28
C THR A 601 41.92 -21.65 -6.60
N CYS A 602 40.90 -20.83 -6.86
CA CYS A 602 40.62 -20.22 -8.16
C CYS A 602 40.53 -21.24 -9.30
N ALA A 603 40.11 -22.46 -8.97
CA ALA A 603 39.71 -23.47 -9.94
C ALA A 603 38.31 -23.17 -10.47
N LEU A 604 38.05 -23.55 -11.72
CA LEU A 604 36.75 -23.44 -12.37
C LEU A 604 36.30 -24.82 -12.81
N SER A 605 35.09 -25.23 -12.46
CA SER A 605 34.52 -26.54 -12.80
C SER A 605 33.15 -26.36 -13.45
N GLY A 606 32.92 -27.04 -14.57
CA GLY A 606 31.65 -27.10 -15.28
C GLY A 606 31.13 -28.53 -15.31
N VAL A 607 29.84 -28.74 -15.06
CA VAL A 607 29.17 -30.04 -15.19
C VAL A 607 27.96 -29.89 -16.09
N GLY A 608 27.81 -30.76 -17.09
CA GLY A 608 26.67 -30.77 -18.00
C GLY A 608 27.05 -31.18 -19.42
N GLU A 609 26.37 -30.59 -20.40
CA GLU A 609 26.68 -30.76 -21.83
C GLU A 609 27.95 -29.99 -22.20
N ILE A 610 28.88 -30.68 -22.85
CA ILE A 610 30.20 -30.17 -23.22
C ILE A 610 30.42 -30.40 -24.72
N SER A 611 30.82 -29.36 -25.42
CA SER A 611 31.28 -29.42 -26.81
C SER A 611 32.80 -29.51 -26.85
N PHE A 612 33.37 -30.15 -27.86
CA PHE A 612 34.81 -30.08 -28.12
C PHE A 612 35.24 -28.70 -28.68
N GLY A 613 34.29 -27.83 -29.05
CA GLY A 613 34.57 -26.52 -29.65
C GLY A 613 35.14 -26.61 -31.08
N ILE A 614 35.01 -27.77 -31.72
CA ILE A 614 35.51 -28.08 -33.06
C ILE A 614 34.34 -28.63 -33.87
N ASP A 615 34.14 -28.11 -35.07
CA ASP A 615 33.13 -28.60 -36.01
C ASP A 615 33.63 -29.85 -36.75
N LEU A 616 32.90 -30.96 -36.64
CA LEU A 616 33.23 -32.22 -37.28
C LEU A 616 32.34 -32.51 -38.52
N GLY A 617 31.53 -31.54 -38.95
CA GLY A 617 30.66 -31.69 -40.12
C GLY A 617 29.57 -32.74 -39.90
N GLU A 618 29.50 -33.75 -40.77
CA GLU A 618 28.49 -34.81 -40.68
C GLU A 618 28.76 -35.84 -39.56
N VAL A 619 30.00 -35.90 -39.05
CA VAL A 619 30.32 -36.70 -37.86
C VAL A 619 29.89 -35.90 -36.63
N THR A 620 29.00 -36.45 -35.82
CA THR A 620 28.51 -35.75 -34.62
C THR A 620 29.06 -36.38 -33.35
N ALA A 621 29.50 -35.53 -32.42
CA ALA A 621 30.00 -35.92 -31.11
C ALA A 621 29.27 -35.10 -30.03
N LYS A 622 28.31 -35.72 -29.34
CA LYS A 622 27.62 -35.10 -28.20
C LYS A 622 28.22 -35.62 -26.90
N SER A 623 28.77 -34.73 -26.08
CA SER A 623 29.46 -35.12 -24.85
C SER A 623 28.78 -34.54 -23.62
N TYR A 624 28.77 -35.34 -22.55
CA TYR A 624 28.20 -34.97 -21.26
C TYR A 624 29.17 -35.39 -20.15
N GLY A 625 29.37 -34.53 -19.17
CA GLY A 625 30.32 -34.81 -18.10
C GLY A 625 30.80 -33.57 -17.35
N ALA A 626 32.07 -33.57 -16.98
CA ALA A 626 32.72 -32.48 -16.27
C ALA A 626 33.89 -31.89 -17.07
N ILE A 627 34.11 -30.59 -16.92
CA ILE A 627 35.25 -29.84 -17.44
C ILE A 627 35.86 -29.01 -16.32
N ASP A 628 37.18 -29.10 -16.13
CA ASP A 628 37.87 -28.50 -14.99
C ASP A 628 39.07 -27.68 -15.46
N TYR A 629 39.27 -26.53 -14.83
CA TYR A 629 40.47 -25.72 -14.93
C TYR A 629 41.21 -25.71 -13.61
N ASN A 630 42.46 -26.19 -13.63
CA ASN A 630 43.36 -26.10 -12.50
C ASN A 630 44.29 -24.88 -12.68
N LYS A 631 44.25 -23.94 -11.73
CA LYS A 631 45.05 -22.71 -11.77
C LYS A 631 46.54 -22.95 -11.68
N GLU A 632 46.99 -23.88 -10.83
CA GLU A 632 48.41 -24.12 -10.56
C GLU A 632 49.10 -24.72 -11.78
N THR A 633 48.47 -25.73 -12.39
CA THR A 633 49.00 -26.41 -13.58
C THR A 633 48.62 -25.71 -14.89
N LYS A 634 47.65 -24.79 -14.85
CA LYS A 634 47.00 -24.16 -16.01
C LYS A 634 46.37 -25.16 -16.99
N LYS A 635 46.13 -26.39 -16.56
CA LYS A 635 45.53 -27.44 -17.39
C LYS A 635 44.01 -27.32 -17.42
N ILE A 636 43.43 -27.61 -18.58
CA ILE A 636 41.99 -27.81 -18.75
C ILE A 636 41.79 -29.28 -19.10
N SER A 637 40.98 -29.96 -18.29
CA SER A 637 40.68 -31.37 -18.45
C SER A 637 39.17 -31.61 -18.54
N MET A 638 38.77 -32.71 -19.17
CA MET A 638 37.38 -33.15 -19.21
C MET A 638 37.26 -34.62 -18.81
N ASP A 639 36.15 -35.01 -18.19
CA ASP A 639 35.72 -36.41 -17.99
C ASP A 639 34.35 -36.58 -18.64
N LEU A 640 34.29 -37.32 -19.76
CA LEU A 640 33.16 -37.31 -20.68
C LEU A 640 32.58 -38.71 -20.94
N THR A 641 31.25 -38.73 -21.10
CA THR A 641 30.54 -39.72 -21.90
C THR A 641 30.22 -39.07 -23.24
N THR A 642 30.68 -39.69 -24.34
CA THR A 642 30.53 -39.16 -25.69
C THR A 642 29.71 -40.10 -26.56
N LEU A 643 28.67 -39.53 -27.17
CA LEU A 643 27.79 -40.14 -28.15
C LEU A 643 28.34 -39.78 -29.53
N LEU A 644 28.97 -40.73 -30.20
CA LEU A 644 29.51 -40.57 -31.53
C LEU A 644 28.57 -41.17 -32.57
N LYS A 645 28.34 -40.42 -33.64
CA LYS A 645 27.60 -40.88 -34.81
C LYS A 645 28.44 -40.68 -36.06
N PHE A 646 28.79 -41.79 -36.70
CA PHE A 646 29.39 -41.80 -38.03
C PHE A 646 28.28 -42.10 -39.06
N PRO A 647 28.16 -41.33 -40.14
CA PRO A 647 27.21 -41.61 -41.22
C PRO A 647 27.69 -42.78 -42.09
N MET A 648 27.64 -43.98 -41.50
CA MET A 648 28.08 -45.25 -42.08
C MET A 648 26.97 -46.29 -42.01
N GLN A 649 27.12 -47.37 -42.78
CA GLN A 649 26.20 -48.50 -42.67
C GLN A 649 26.32 -49.20 -41.32
N LYS A 650 25.16 -49.48 -40.70
CA LYS A 650 25.07 -50.09 -39.37
C LYS A 650 25.79 -51.44 -39.26
N ASN A 651 25.71 -52.26 -40.31
CA ASN A 651 26.34 -53.58 -40.35
C ASN A 651 27.85 -53.55 -40.05
N VAL A 652 28.55 -52.47 -40.41
CA VAL A 652 29.98 -52.29 -40.12
C VAL A 652 30.23 -52.28 -38.61
N PHE A 653 29.48 -51.45 -37.88
CA PHE A 653 29.61 -51.34 -36.43
C PHE A 653 28.93 -52.49 -35.68
N GLU A 654 27.84 -53.04 -36.20
CA GLU A 654 27.21 -54.25 -35.63
C GLU A 654 28.18 -55.44 -35.63
N ASN A 655 29.02 -55.60 -36.66
CA ASN A 655 30.06 -56.63 -36.69
C ASN A 655 31.09 -56.46 -35.55
N ILE A 656 31.53 -55.23 -35.30
CA ILE A 656 32.42 -54.89 -34.18
C ILE A 656 31.74 -55.20 -32.84
N ALA A 657 30.47 -54.83 -32.69
CA ALA A 657 29.68 -55.08 -31.49
C ALA A 657 29.56 -56.58 -31.17
N ASP A 658 29.23 -57.38 -32.19
CA ASP A 658 29.09 -58.83 -32.05
C ASP A 658 30.44 -59.50 -31.74
N GLY A 659 31.53 -59.01 -32.36
CA GLY A 659 32.89 -59.45 -32.08
C GLY A 659 33.30 -59.18 -30.62
N LEU A 660 33.06 -57.97 -30.11
CA LEU A 660 33.35 -57.61 -28.73
C LEU A 660 32.53 -58.40 -27.69
N LYS A 661 31.27 -58.71 -28.01
CA LYS A 661 30.39 -59.48 -27.12
C LYS A 661 30.79 -60.94 -27.00
N LYS A 662 31.13 -61.56 -28.14
CA LYS A 662 31.50 -62.98 -28.22
C LYS A 662 32.92 -63.27 -27.72
N LEU A 663 33.76 -62.24 -27.62
CA LEU A 663 35.15 -62.39 -27.23
C LEU A 663 35.28 -62.81 -25.75
N GLU A 664 35.64 -64.06 -25.52
CA GLU A 664 36.02 -64.58 -24.20
C GLU A 664 37.25 -63.83 -23.67
N GLY A 665 37.23 -63.46 -22.38
CA GLY A 665 38.29 -62.66 -21.76
C GLY A 665 38.14 -61.13 -21.89
N GLN A 666 37.21 -60.62 -22.71
CA GLN A 666 36.93 -59.17 -22.73
C GLN A 666 36.20 -58.74 -21.45
N LYS A 667 36.85 -57.88 -20.65
CA LYS A 667 36.32 -57.39 -19.37
C LYS A 667 34.98 -56.65 -19.54
N ASN A 668 33.98 -57.04 -18.75
CA ASN A 668 32.68 -56.39 -18.70
C ASN A 668 32.75 -55.07 -17.93
N THR A 669 31.89 -54.13 -18.31
CA THR A 669 31.67 -52.87 -17.61
C THR A 669 30.24 -52.80 -17.09
N GLU A 670 30.04 -52.10 -15.98
CA GLU A 670 28.71 -51.90 -15.41
C GLU A 670 28.19 -50.50 -15.74
N LEU A 671 26.89 -50.36 -16.03
CA LEU A 671 26.28 -49.06 -16.31
C LEU A 671 26.38 -48.09 -15.12
N LYS A 672 26.35 -48.62 -13.89
CA LYS A 672 26.44 -47.84 -12.64
C LYS A 672 27.86 -47.78 -12.07
N SER A 673 28.87 -48.22 -12.82
CA SER A 673 30.26 -48.22 -12.35
C SER A 673 30.71 -46.81 -11.94
N LYS A 674 31.35 -46.69 -10.78
CA LYS A 674 32.04 -45.46 -10.37
C LYS A 674 33.34 -45.24 -11.13
N GLN A 675 33.77 -46.22 -11.95
CA GLN A 675 34.92 -46.10 -12.83
C GLN A 675 34.58 -45.34 -14.12
N HIS A 676 33.41 -44.79 -14.31
CA HIS A 676 33.15 -43.86 -15.41
C HIS A 676 31.95 -42.98 -15.05
N ASN A 677 31.67 -42.01 -15.90
CA ASN A 677 30.67 -40.99 -15.61
C ASN A 677 29.32 -41.29 -16.27
N PHE A 678 29.11 -42.47 -16.85
CA PHE A 678 27.88 -42.80 -17.60
C PHE A 678 26.61 -42.61 -16.76
N SER A 679 26.59 -43.12 -15.52
CA SER A 679 25.41 -43.04 -14.64
C SER A 679 24.98 -41.61 -14.30
N LYS A 680 25.93 -40.65 -14.35
CA LYS A 680 25.66 -39.22 -14.20
C LYS A 680 25.29 -38.60 -15.55
N ALA A 681 26.06 -38.90 -16.60
CA ALA A 681 25.86 -38.37 -17.94
C ALA A 681 24.49 -38.72 -18.53
N VAL A 682 24.02 -39.96 -18.31
CA VAL A 682 22.74 -40.44 -18.87
C VAL A 682 21.53 -39.64 -18.38
N ARG A 683 21.61 -39.04 -17.18
CA ARG A 683 20.57 -38.16 -16.63
C ARG A 683 20.46 -36.83 -17.40
N PHE A 684 21.51 -36.41 -18.12
CA PHE A 684 21.44 -35.28 -19.04
C PHE A 684 20.85 -35.65 -20.41
N ILE A 685 20.74 -36.94 -20.71
CA ILE A 685 20.32 -37.45 -22.02
C ILE A 685 18.86 -37.95 -22.00
N LEU A 686 18.44 -38.54 -20.88
CA LEU A 686 17.14 -39.19 -20.71
C LEU A 686 16.36 -38.55 -19.56
N SER A 687 15.02 -38.62 -19.61
CA SER A 687 14.18 -38.29 -18.45
C SER A 687 14.42 -39.27 -17.31
N GLU A 688 14.19 -38.84 -16.06
CA GLU A 688 14.37 -39.70 -14.87
C GLU A 688 13.59 -41.03 -14.96
N GLU A 689 12.37 -41.03 -15.52
CA GLU A 689 11.60 -42.25 -15.79
C GLU A 689 12.36 -43.23 -16.70
N LYS A 690 12.88 -42.75 -17.85
CA LYS A 690 13.63 -43.57 -18.81
C LYS A 690 14.99 -44.01 -18.26
N VAL A 691 15.61 -43.21 -17.39
CA VAL A 691 16.84 -43.59 -16.67
C VAL A 691 16.54 -44.77 -15.73
N ASN A 692 15.45 -44.70 -14.99
CA ASN A 692 15.02 -45.77 -14.09
C ASN A 692 14.68 -47.04 -14.86
N ASP A 693 13.96 -46.95 -15.98
CA ASP A 693 13.66 -48.08 -16.86
C ASP A 693 14.94 -48.72 -17.43
N LEU A 694 15.88 -47.91 -17.94
CA LEU A 694 17.17 -48.39 -18.44
C LEU A 694 17.93 -49.19 -17.38
N PHE A 695 18.01 -48.67 -16.16
CA PHE A 695 18.72 -49.34 -15.07
C PHE A 695 17.98 -50.57 -14.57
N LYS A 696 16.65 -50.55 -14.53
CA LYS A 696 15.83 -51.70 -14.16
C LYS A 696 15.99 -52.84 -15.18
N ASP A 697 15.86 -52.54 -16.47
CA ASP A 697 16.06 -53.53 -17.53
C ASP A 697 17.48 -54.11 -17.53
N TYR A 698 18.47 -53.29 -17.17
CA TYR A 698 19.85 -53.77 -17.00
C TYR A 698 20.00 -54.72 -15.81
N GLU A 699 19.44 -54.36 -14.65
CA GLU A 699 19.51 -55.17 -13.42
C GLU A 699 18.70 -56.47 -13.53
N GLU A 700 17.60 -56.47 -14.28
CA GLU A 700 16.78 -57.67 -14.55
C GLU A 700 17.31 -58.51 -15.73
N GLU A 701 18.47 -58.17 -16.30
CA GLU A 701 19.06 -58.81 -17.49
C GLU A 701 18.16 -58.82 -18.75
N LYS A 702 17.20 -57.89 -18.81
CA LYS A 702 16.23 -57.72 -19.91
C LYS A 702 16.66 -56.67 -20.95
N LEU A 703 17.75 -55.94 -20.70
CA LEU A 703 18.24 -54.89 -21.61
C LEU A 703 18.72 -55.50 -22.94
N ARG A 704 17.87 -55.48 -23.97
CA ARG A 704 18.21 -55.92 -25.33
C ARG A 704 18.59 -54.77 -26.27
N ARG A 705 18.04 -53.58 -26.04
CA ARG A 705 18.25 -52.39 -26.89
C ARG A 705 18.32 -51.14 -26.02
N MET A 706 19.19 -50.20 -26.38
CA MET A 706 19.29 -48.92 -25.71
C MET A 706 18.08 -48.03 -26.05
N PRO A 707 17.68 -47.12 -25.15
CA PRO A 707 16.72 -46.06 -25.44
C PRO A 707 17.10 -45.26 -26.68
N GLU A 708 16.10 -44.72 -27.38
CA GLU A 708 16.28 -44.05 -28.67
C GLU A 708 17.34 -42.94 -28.67
N ALA A 709 17.44 -42.14 -27.61
CA ALA A 709 18.45 -41.08 -27.52
C ALA A 709 19.90 -41.60 -27.47
N LEU A 710 20.10 -42.84 -26.99
CA LEU A 710 21.39 -43.54 -26.93
C LEU A 710 21.62 -44.44 -28.15
N ASN A 711 20.73 -44.42 -29.15
CA ASN A 711 20.88 -45.15 -30.40
C ASN A 711 21.86 -44.40 -31.34
N GLN A 712 23.14 -44.50 -31.01
CA GLN A 712 24.26 -43.88 -31.71
C GLN A 712 25.18 -44.94 -32.30
N THR A 713 26.08 -44.54 -33.20
CA THR A 713 27.07 -45.46 -33.78
C THR A 713 27.92 -46.08 -32.68
N ILE A 714 28.44 -45.27 -31.76
CA ILE A 714 29.13 -45.74 -30.56
C ILE A 714 28.91 -44.80 -29.38
N VAL A 715 28.63 -45.38 -28.21
CA VAL A 715 28.49 -44.65 -26.93
C VAL A 715 29.69 -45.00 -26.05
N LEU A 716 30.55 -44.02 -25.84
CA LEU A 716 31.80 -44.15 -25.07
C LEU A 716 31.66 -43.46 -23.72
N THR A 717 32.22 -44.03 -22.66
CA THR A 717 32.24 -43.41 -21.33
C THR A 717 33.57 -43.56 -20.63
N GLY A 718 33.85 -42.65 -19.70
CA GLY A 718 35.11 -42.58 -18.96
C GLY A 718 36.25 -42.00 -19.79
N LEU A 719 35.93 -41.22 -20.82
CA LEU A 719 36.92 -40.54 -21.65
C LEU A 719 37.48 -39.33 -20.90
N GLN A 720 38.72 -39.43 -20.45
CA GLN A 720 39.43 -38.30 -19.88
C GLN A 720 40.23 -37.57 -20.94
N PHE A 721 40.05 -36.27 -21.08
CA PHE A 721 40.77 -35.45 -22.04
C PHE A 721 41.59 -34.37 -21.34
N ASP A 722 42.77 -34.08 -21.88
CA ASP A 722 43.49 -32.83 -21.63
C ASP A 722 43.47 -31.98 -22.90
N PHE A 723 43.28 -30.67 -22.74
CA PHE A 723 43.54 -29.72 -23.82
C PHE A 723 45.04 -29.56 -24.04
N VAL A 724 45.51 -29.72 -25.27
CA VAL A 724 46.93 -29.54 -25.62
C VAL A 724 47.14 -28.63 -26.83
N HIS A 725 48.29 -27.95 -26.80
CA HIS A 725 48.85 -27.19 -27.91
C HIS A 725 50.28 -27.69 -28.14
N PHE A 726 50.61 -28.13 -29.35
CA PHE A 726 51.94 -28.67 -29.64
C PHE A 726 52.40 -28.37 -31.07
N GLY A 727 53.72 -28.32 -31.23
CA GLY A 727 54.38 -28.16 -32.52
C GLY A 727 54.28 -29.43 -33.36
N SER A 728 53.96 -29.27 -34.63
CA SER A 728 53.70 -30.32 -35.61
C SER A 728 54.63 -30.11 -36.82
N LYS A 729 55.49 -31.09 -37.14
CA LYS A 729 56.38 -31.01 -38.32
C LYS A 729 55.67 -31.25 -39.66
N THR A 730 54.41 -31.68 -39.62
CA THR A 730 53.67 -32.23 -40.75
C THR A 730 52.46 -31.40 -41.17
N SER A 731 52.16 -30.32 -40.46
CA SER A 731 51.19 -29.31 -40.91
C SER A 731 51.93 -28.14 -41.54
N GLU A 732 51.38 -27.57 -42.61
CA GLU A 732 51.94 -26.36 -43.24
C GLU A 732 52.12 -25.20 -42.23
N SER A 733 51.33 -25.20 -41.15
CA SER A 733 51.35 -24.23 -40.06
C SER A 733 52.38 -24.48 -38.95
N GLY A 734 52.95 -25.69 -38.84
CA GLY A 734 53.89 -26.03 -37.79
C GLY A 734 53.28 -26.35 -36.41
N PHE A 735 51.95 -26.27 -36.20
CA PHE A 735 51.29 -26.47 -34.90
C PHE A 735 49.89 -27.12 -35.02
N ALA A 736 49.43 -27.79 -33.96
CA ALA A 736 48.06 -28.30 -33.82
C ALA A 736 47.54 -28.13 -32.38
N THR A 737 46.22 -28.00 -32.24
CA THR A 737 45.53 -27.85 -30.94
C THR A 737 44.33 -28.77 -30.84
N GLY A 738 44.03 -29.28 -29.65
CA GLY A 738 42.91 -30.19 -29.50
C GLY A 738 42.80 -30.84 -28.13
N TRP A 739 41.79 -31.70 -28.04
CA TRP A 739 41.53 -32.58 -26.91
C TRP A 739 42.18 -33.94 -27.17
N VAL A 740 43.00 -34.39 -26.22
CA VAL A 740 43.69 -35.68 -26.30
C VAL A 740 43.33 -36.52 -25.09
N SER A 741 42.95 -37.77 -25.33
CA SER A 741 42.61 -38.70 -24.26
C SER A 741 43.83 -39.00 -23.37
N ARG A 742 43.67 -38.94 -22.05
CA ARG A 742 44.72 -39.17 -21.05
C ARG A 742 44.37 -40.28 -20.07
N PHE A 743 45.41 -40.73 -19.38
CA PHE A 743 45.33 -41.78 -18.39
C PHE A 743 44.81 -41.24 -17.05
N ARG A 744 44.10 -42.11 -16.32
CA ARG A 744 43.59 -41.84 -14.98
C ARG A 744 44.68 -41.92 -13.92
N ALA A 745 45.04 -40.79 -13.33
CA ALA A 745 46.04 -40.73 -12.25
C ALA A 745 45.71 -41.57 -10.98
N ARG A 746 44.49 -42.11 -10.81
CA ARG A 746 44.11 -42.89 -9.61
C ARG A 746 44.70 -44.29 -9.51
N ASP A 747 45.33 -44.81 -10.56
CA ASP A 747 45.95 -46.14 -10.55
C ASP A 747 47.46 -46.11 -10.18
N GLN A 748 47.98 -44.99 -9.66
CA GLN A 748 49.41 -44.83 -9.34
C GLN A 748 49.91 -45.54 -8.07
N ASP A 749 49.04 -46.18 -7.28
CA ASP A 749 49.46 -46.81 -6.00
C ASP A 749 49.82 -48.30 -6.09
N LYS A 750 50.00 -48.88 -7.29
CA LYS A 750 50.54 -50.24 -7.42
C LYS A 750 51.59 -50.30 -8.53
N ASP A 751 52.76 -50.80 -8.16
CA ASP A 751 53.91 -51.13 -9.00
C ASP A 751 54.91 -49.99 -9.29
N GLN A 752 55.68 -49.66 -8.26
CA GLN A 752 57.06 -49.20 -8.42
C GLN A 752 57.92 -50.38 -8.87
N ASN A 753 58.14 -50.56 -10.17
CA ASN A 753 59.35 -51.13 -10.75
C ASN A 753 59.40 -50.87 -12.27
N GLU A 754 60.60 -50.74 -12.77
CA GLU A 754 60.96 -50.15 -14.06
C GLU A 754 60.32 -50.82 -15.30
N GLU A 755 59.37 -50.14 -15.95
CA GLU A 755 59.24 -50.05 -17.42
C GLU A 755 58.26 -48.92 -17.77
N LYS A 756 58.79 -47.73 -18.07
CA LYS A 756 58.02 -46.62 -18.65
C LYS A 756 57.64 -46.97 -20.10
N LEU A 757 56.49 -47.61 -20.37
CA LEU A 757 55.75 -47.48 -21.65
C LEU A 757 54.38 -48.18 -21.81
N ASN A 758 53.78 -48.86 -20.81
CA ASN A 758 52.57 -49.68 -21.05
C ASN A 758 51.34 -49.46 -20.14
N THR A 759 51.11 -48.26 -19.60
CA THR A 759 49.84 -47.94 -18.91
C THR A 759 48.77 -47.46 -19.89
N LYS A 760 47.91 -48.39 -20.31
CA LYS A 760 46.87 -48.25 -21.36
C LYS A 760 45.67 -47.39 -20.90
N ASN A 761 45.22 -46.42 -21.71
CA ASN A 761 44.00 -45.64 -21.46
C ASN A 761 42.77 -46.55 -21.48
N ARG A 762 42.08 -46.71 -20.33
CA ARG A 762 40.88 -47.56 -20.23
C ARG A 762 39.61 -46.71 -20.28
N ALA A 763 38.75 -47.00 -21.25
CA ALA A 763 37.40 -46.46 -21.37
C ALA A 763 36.40 -47.60 -21.56
N ALA A 764 35.11 -47.30 -21.55
CA ALA A 764 34.08 -48.31 -21.75
C ALA A 764 33.21 -47.99 -22.97
N ILE A 765 32.91 -49.03 -23.76
CA ILE A 765 31.91 -48.99 -24.82
C ILE A 765 30.59 -49.48 -24.23
N ILE A 766 29.65 -48.56 -24.05
CA ILE A 766 28.33 -48.86 -23.49
C ILE A 766 27.45 -49.50 -24.55
N ALA A 767 27.41 -48.92 -25.75
CA ALA A 767 26.56 -49.38 -26.82
C ALA A 767 27.16 -49.10 -28.20
N ILE A 768 26.78 -49.91 -29.18
CA ILE A 768 27.11 -49.75 -30.59
C ILE A 768 25.83 -49.99 -31.38
N GLU A 769 25.47 -49.08 -32.29
CA GLU A 769 24.23 -49.12 -33.09
C GLU A 769 22.97 -49.40 -32.25
N GLY A 770 22.92 -48.80 -31.05
CA GLY A 770 21.84 -48.97 -30.09
C GLY A 770 21.76 -50.35 -29.41
N ARG A 771 22.71 -51.26 -29.66
CA ARG A 771 22.83 -52.54 -28.95
C ARG A 771 23.75 -52.38 -27.72
N PRO A 772 23.35 -52.82 -26.52
CA PRO A 772 24.19 -52.75 -25.33
C PRO A 772 25.40 -53.67 -25.49
N VAL A 773 26.63 -53.15 -25.40
CA VAL A 773 27.89 -53.91 -25.54
C VAL A 773 28.56 -54.12 -24.18
N LEU A 774 28.65 -53.06 -23.38
CA LEU A 774 29.11 -53.07 -21.99
C LEU A 774 30.49 -53.70 -21.77
N LYS A 775 31.49 -53.26 -22.56
CA LYS A 775 32.87 -53.76 -22.46
C LYS A 775 33.86 -52.64 -22.16
N ASP A 776 34.79 -52.90 -21.25
CA ASP A 776 35.98 -52.06 -21.07
C ASP A 776 36.93 -52.30 -22.24
N VAL A 777 37.56 -51.25 -22.77
CA VAL A 777 38.54 -51.32 -23.87
C VAL A 777 39.73 -50.41 -23.61
N GLU A 778 40.88 -50.74 -24.18
CA GLU A 778 41.95 -49.76 -24.33
C GLU A 778 41.56 -48.81 -25.46
N LEU A 779 41.45 -47.51 -25.17
CA LEU A 779 40.93 -46.52 -26.11
C LEU A 779 41.71 -45.22 -26.04
N ASN A 780 42.09 -44.74 -27.21
CA ASN A 780 42.66 -43.41 -27.40
C ASN A 780 41.77 -42.63 -28.36
N MET A 781 41.48 -41.38 -28.00
CA MET A 781 40.69 -40.48 -28.80
C MET A 781 41.35 -39.10 -28.85
N VAL A 782 41.40 -38.53 -30.05
CA VAL A 782 41.91 -37.18 -30.29
C VAL A 782 40.89 -36.42 -31.11
N VAL A 783 40.56 -35.21 -30.70
CA VAL A 783 39.78 -34.25 -31.49
C VAL A 783 40.62 -32.98 -31.61
N SER A 784 41.01 -32.60 -32.82
CA SER A 784 42.00 -31.55 -33.03
C SER A 784 41.72 -30.71 -34.27
N GLN A 785 42.36 -29.54 -34.32
CA GLN A 785 42.37 -28.65 -35.48
C GLN A 785 43.80 -28.12 -35.75
N SER A 786 44.14 -27.99 -37.03
CA SER A 786 45.49 -27.60 -37.49
C SER A 786 45.61 -26.12 -37.87
N THR A 787 44.56 -25.50 -38.44
CA THR A 787 44.49 -24.05 -38.62
C THR A 787 43.07 -23.48 -38.39
N PRO A 788 42.95 -22.30 -37.79
CA PRO A 788 41.66 -21.64 -37.54
C PRO A 788 40.97 -21.13 -38.81
N ASN A 789 41.70 -20.96 -39.92
CA ASN A 789 41.16 -20.51 -41.22
C ASN A 789 40.93 -21.65 -42.23
N SER A 790 41.40 -22.89 -41.96
CA SER A 790 41.24 -24.01 -42.89
C SER A 790 40.02 -24.88 -42.60
N ASN A 791 39.34 -24.75 -41.45
CA ASN A 791 38.33 -25.72 -40.99
C ASN A 791 38.84 -27.18 -40.98
N GLU A 792 40.16 -27.41 -40.96
CA GLU A 792 40.75 -28.75 -40.91
C GLU A 792 40.59 -29.39 -39.54
N SER A 793 39.40 -29.94 -39.30
CA SER A 793 39.05 -30.68 -38.10
C SER A 793 39.41 -32.15 -38.27
N LYS A 794 40.02 -32.75 -37.24
CA LYS A 794 40.42 -34.16 -37.23
C LYS A 794 39.89 -34.86 -35.99
N LEU A 795 39.34 -36.06 -36.18
CA LEU A 795 38.99 -36.98 -35.10
C LEU A 795 39.72 -38.30 -35.33
N ILE A 796 40.55 -38.72 -34.38
CA ILE A 796 41.19 -40.04 -34.39
C ILE A 796 40.62 -40.81 -33.21
N LEU A 797 39.97 -41.94 -33.49
CA LEU A 797 39.51 -42.88 -32.49
C LEU A 797 40.19 -44.22 -32.74
N LYS A 798 40.97 -44.68 -31.75
CA LYS A 798 41.61 -45.98 -31.76
C LYS A 798 41.19 -46.76 -30.53
N PHE A 799 40.75 -48.00 -30.69
CA PHE A 799 40.61 -48.91 -29.55
C PHE A 799 41.11 -50.31 -29.88
N GLN A 800 41.49 -51.04 -28.83
CA GLN A 800 41.98 -52.42 -28.92
C GLN A 800 41.19 -53.32 -27.97
N ASN A 801 40.80 -54.50 -28.46
CA ASN A 801 40.15 -55.52 -27.64
C ASN A 801 41.18 -56.47 -26.97
N ALA A 802 40.71 -57.39 -26.15
CA ALA A 802 41.55 -58.31 -25.39
C ALA A 802 42.29 -59.36 -26.27
N ALA A 803 41.82 -59.59 -27.50
CA ALA A 803 42.48 -60.44 -28.50
C ALA A 803 43.43 -59.64 -29.41
N GLU A 804 43.83 -58.45 -28.95
CA GLU A 804 44.71 -57.55 -29.68
C GLU A 804 44.20 -57.08 -31.05
N LYS A 805 42.89 -57.27 -31.33
CA LYS A 805 42.30 -56.65 -32.53
C LYS A 805 42.21 -55.15 -32.33
N GLU A 806 42.86 -54.43 -33.23
CA GLU A 806 42.93 -52.98 -33.27
C GLU A 806 41.86 -52.44 -34.22
N TYR A 807 41.15 -51.41 -33.80
CA TYR A 807 40.19 -50.66 -34.62
C TYR A 807 40.60 -49.20 -34.61
N LEU A 808 40.84 -48.64 -35.80
CA LEU A 808 41.29 -47.27 -36.01
C LEU A 808 40.33 -46.57 -36.97
N PHE A 809 39.80 -45.44 -36.52
CA PHE A 809 38.90 -44.56 -37.24
C PHE A 809 39.55 -43.17 -37.28
N ALA A 810 40.01 -42.75 -38.45
CA ALA A 810 40.70 -41.48 -38.63
C ALA A 810 39.88 -40.59 -39.58
N TYR A 811 39.16 -39.65 -39.00
CA TYR A 811 38.34 -38.69 -39.71
C TYR A 811 39.09 -37.38 -39.92
N GLU A 812 39.01 -36.86 -41.14
CA GLU A 812 39.51 -35.55 -41.50
C GLU A 812 38.44 -34.79 -42.29
N LEU A 813 38.16 -33.57 -41.84
CA LEU A 813 37.29 -32.63 -42.53
C LEU A 813 38.16 -31.45 -42.97
N PRO A 814 38.69 -31.43 -44.20
CA PRO A 814 39.56 -30.36 -44.65
C PRO A 814 38.81 -29.08 -45.00
N LYS A 815 37.53 -29.19 -45.44
CA LYS A 815 36.63 -28.06 -45.71
C LYS A 815 35.17 -28.44 -45.48
N LYS A 816 34.52 -28.96 -46.51
CA LYS A 816 33.09 -29.29 -46.52
C LYS A 816 32.84 -30.79 -46.61
N ASP A 817 33.62 -31.49 -47.41
CA ASP A 817 33.53 -32.95 -47.56
C ASP A 817 34.50 -33.62 -46.59
N GLY A 818 33.97 -34.43 -45.67
CA GLY A 818 34.76 -35.19 -44.72
C GLY A 818 35.09 -36.60 -45.21
N THR A 819 36.27 -37.11 -44.86
CA THR A 819 36.70 -38.47 -45.17
C THR A 819 37.08 -39.22 -43.90
N LEU A 820 36.52 -40.41 -43.72
CA LEU A 820 36.85 -41.33 -42.64
C LEU A 820 37.67 -42.51 -43.16
N GLU A 821 38.93 -42.57 -42.75
CA GLU A 821 39.83 -43.69 -43.01
C GLU A 821 39.65 -44.75 -41.92
N VAL A 822 39.30 -45.97 -42.31
CA VAL A 822 39.06 -47.10 -41.39
C VAL A 822 40.16 -48.15 -41.54
N TYR A 823 40.72 -48.59 -40.43
CA TYR A 823 41.69 -49.68 -40.39
C TYR A 823 41.42 -50.64 -39.23
N SER A 824 41.65 -51.92 -39.48
CA SER A 824 41.70 -52.95 -38.46
C SER A 824 42.58 -54.12 -38.90
N ASN A 825 43.14 -54.86 -37.95
CA ASN A 825 43.71 -56.20 -38.18
C ASN A 825 42.64 -57.31 -38.13
N ASP A 826 41.36 -56.94 -38.08
CA ASP A 826 40.24 -57.86 -38.23
C ASP A 826 39.89 -58.06 -39.72
N ASP A 827 40.28 -59.20 -40.28
CA ASP A 827 40.05 -59.53 -41.69
C ASP A 827 38.58 -59.43 -42.09
N ALA A 828 37.65 -59.78 -41.18
CA ALA A 828 36.22 -59.69 -41.45
C ALA A 828 35.76 -58.24 -41.71
N LEU A 829 36.30 -57.28 -40.95
CA LEU A 829 35.99 -55.86 -41.13
C LEU A 829 36.62 -55.32 -42.41
N LYS A 830 37.85 -55.76 -42.73
CA LYS A 830 38.53 -55.42 -43.98
C LYS A 830 37.70 -55.83 -45.19
N THR A 831 37.34 -57.11 -45.28
CA THR A 831 36.51 -57.65 -46.36
C THR A 831 35.20 -56.88 -46.48
N MET A 832 34.52 -56.62 -45.36
CA MET A 832 33.24 -55.90 -45.36
C MET A 832 33.33 -54.49 -45.96
N ILE A 833 34.41 -53.75 -45.69
CA ILE A 833 34.58 -52.38 -46.20
C ILE A 833 35.11 -52.41 -47.65
N THR A 834 36.07 -53.27 -47.98
CA THR A 834 36.69 -53.29 -49.32
C THR A 834 35.76 -53.82 -50.39
N GLU A 835 34.89 -54.78 -50.07
CA GLU A 835 33.90 -55.34 -51.00
C GLU A 835 32.61 -54.50 -51.08
N MET A 836 32.45 -53.50 -50.20
CA MET A 836 31.30 -52.60 -50.23
C MET A 836 31.31 -51.74 -51.49
N LYS A 837 30.17 -51.68 -52.19
CA LYS A 837 30.01 -50.83 -53.39
C LYS A 837 30.41 -49.36 -53.08
N PRO A 838 31.12 -48.65 -53.97
CA PRO A 838 31.57 -47.28 -53.72
C PRO A 838 30.44 -46.31 -53.33
N ASP A 839 29.27 -46.39 -53.96
CA ASP A 839 28.11 -45.53 -53.65
C ASP A 839 27.56 -45.75 -52.23
N LYS A 840 27.81 -46.93 -51.67
CA LYS A 840 27.41 -47.31 -50.32
C LYS A 840 28.41 -46.85 -49.25
N ARG A 841 29.56 -46.31 -49.67
CA ARG A 841 30.63 -45.74 -48.86
C ARG A 841 30.62 -44.21 -48.84
N LYS A 842 29.60 -43.59 -49.46
CA LYS A 842 29.45 -42.14 -49.57
C LYS A 842 28.06 -41.72 -49.09
N GLU A 843 28.03 -40.67 -48.30
CA GLU A 843 26.83 -39.89 -47.98
C GLU A 843 27.09 -38.42 -48.35
N LYS A 844 26.08 -37.56 -48.21
CA LYS A 844 26.25 -36.13 -48.53
C LYS A 844 27.34 -35.53 -47.63
N ASN A 845 28.34 -34.89 -48.23
CA ASN A 845 29.49 -34.29 -47.53
C ASN A 845 30.33 -35.26 -46.67
N PHE A 846 30.20 -36.57 -46.88
CA PHE A 846 30.93 -37.58 -46.11
C PHE A 846 31.27 -38.80 -46.96
N SER A 847 32.47 -39.34 -46.77
CA SER A 847 32.85 -40.64 -47.33
C SER A 847 33.70 -41.43 -46.34
N PHE A 848 33.70 -42.75 -46.47
CA PHE A 848 34.61 -43.60 -45.70
C PHE A 848 35.28 -44.65 -46.59
N GLU A 849 36.55 -44.92 -46.34
CA GLU A 849 37.34 -45.88 -47.11
C GLU A 849 38.21 -46.73 -46.19
N TRP A 850 38.75 -47.82 -46.74
CA TRP A 850 39.73 -48.63 -46.03
C TRP A 850 41.11 -47.99 -46.17
N ALA A 851 41.77 -47.75 -45.05
CA ALA A 851 43.04 -47.03 -45.03
C ALA A 851 44.17 -47.85 -45.64
N LYS A 852 44.98 -47.20 -46.48
CA LYS A 852 46.23 -47.75 -47.02
C LYS A 852 47.31 -47.81 -45.92
N GLU A 853 48.28 -48.71 -46.07
CA GLU A 853 49.29 -48.97 -45.02
C GLU A 853 50.15 -47.73 -44.66
N ASP A 854 50.44 -46.88 -45.64
CA ASP A 854 51.12 -45.60 -45.46
C ASP A 854 50.28 -44.61 -44.63
N VAL A 855 48.98 -44.52 -44.91
CA VAL A 855 48.02 -43.70 -44.15
C VAL A 855 47.91 -44.19 -42.70
N VAL A 856 47.79 -45.51 -42.49
CA VAL A 856 47.73 -46.11 -41.16
C VAL A 856 48.98 -45.80 -40.35
N SER A 857 50.16 -45.96 -40.97
CA SER A 857 51.45 -45.67 -40.34
C SER A 857 51.53 -44.20 -39.94
N PHE A 858 51.13 -43.29 -40.84
CA PHE A 858 51.08 -41.86 -40.58
C PHE A 858 50.14 -41.50 -39.41
N VAL A 859 48.91 -42.00 -39.42
CA VAL A 859 47.91 -41.75 -38.36
C VAL A 859 48.40 -42.28 -37.02
N LYS A 860 49.02 -43.47 -36.95
CA LYS A 860 49.57 -44.03 -35.71
C LYS A 860 50.72 -43.20 -35.14
N VAL A 861 51.63 -42.73 -36.00
CA VAL A 861 52.69 -41.79 -35.59
C VAL A 861 52.07 -40.52 -35.03
N ARG A 862 51.08 -39.97 -35.73
CA ARG A 862 50.41 -38.74 -35.32
C ARG A 862 49.68 -38.88 -33.99
N LEU A 863 48.93 -39.96 -33.80
CA LEU A 863 48.27 -40.28 -32.53
C LEU A 863 49.28 -40.35 -31.38
N ARG A 864 50.45 -40.95 -31.60
CA ARG A 864 51.53 -41.01 -30.61
C ARG A 864 52.11 -39.62 -30.27
N GLU A 865 52.26 -38.75 -31.27
CA GLU A 865 52.68 -37.35 -31.03
C GLU A 865 51.68 -36.62 -30.13
N PHE A 866 50.38 -36.72 -30.43
CA PHE A 866 49.31 -36.13 -29.61
C PHE A 866 49.32 -36.65 -28.17
N LEU A 867 49.40 -37.98 -28.00
CA LEU A 867 49.41 -38.61 -26.67
C LEU A 867 50.64 -38.23 -25.83
N ASN A 868 51.76 -37.90 -26.48
CA ASN A 868 53.01 -37.49 -25.83
C ASN A 868 53.14 -35.96 -25.64
N ALA A 869 52.22 -35.16 -26.19
CA ALA A 869 52.18 -33.73 -25.95
C ALA A 869 52.04 -33.44 -24.44
N LYS A 870 52.62 -32.35 -23.95
CA LYS A 870 52.64 -32.01 -22.51
C LYS A 870 51.76 -30.83 -22.18
#